data_AF-A0A4V1XRB1-F1
#
_entry.id   AF-A0A4V1XRB1-F1
#
_cell.length_a   1.000
_cell.length_b   1.000
_cell.length_c   1.000
_cell.angle_alpha   90.00
_cell.angle_beta   90.00
_cell.angle_gamma   90.00
#
_symmetry.space_group_name_H-M   'P 1'
#
loop_
_entity.id
_entity.type
_entity.pdbx_description
1 polymer ?
#
loop_
_entity_poly.entity_id
_entity_poly.type
_entity_poly.pdbx_seq_one_letter_code
_entity_poly.pdbx_strand_id
1 'polypeptide(L)'
;MPSVSRAEHLDIFEAGIAHKLDFSFAGPQSLRISQLLADGLLEVGAIHTYIELYARLVVDLIPNVSLVAGFKADREGNIYTGPSTEDTPALVEPTAFSDGIVIVQVNEIVDDAADLPRVDIPGSWVDFIVQADKPFYIEPLFTRDPRLIKPVHVLMAMMAIRGIYQRHNVQSLNHGIGFNTAAIELILPTYGERLGLKGKICRNWTLNPHPTLIPAIESGWVESVHCFGTELGMERYVAARPDVFFTGRDGSLRSNRMLCQLAGQYAVDLFIGATLQVDGDGHSSTVTRGRLAGFGGAPNMGHDPRGRRHATPAWLDMTEPVTMLERGKKLVVQMVETFQEGGKPTFVDTLDAVAVAKQSGMPLAPIMIYGDDVTHLLTEDGIAYLYKARSLEERRAMIAAVAGVTSIGLRHDPSKTEQMRRDGLIALPEDLDVRRSDASRELLAAKSIADLVEWSGGLPKARAKRLAALVESALIDEVTLSPKPGLVDVRGNGAHHDLDWTLMVHSAQTLRPAFEAMALAGAQIEMQAGAQLALRERIGRLGREGEAAMLEATGGVNTHRGAIWALGLLVTAASQAPHALSAAAVARRAARLANIPDRFAPVSTGHKGERACNDYGVGGAKGQACAGFPHVIKVALPALREARAAAIREDHARVDALLAVMAALDDTCVLARGGAKALHVVQTGAATVRAEGGLATAQGRRAFRTLEQDMLALHVSPGGAADLLAAALFLDRLPANAHAASDTESAHQETEHGAS
;
A
#
# COMPACT_ATOMS: atom_id res chain seq x y z
N MET A 1 20.17 19.46 -12.00
CA MET A 1 19.41 18.19 -11.84
C MET A 1 19.12 17.93 -10.37
N PRO A 2 17.86 17.73 -9.94
CA PRO A 2 17.56 17.49 -8.53
C PRO A 2 18.21 16.22 -7.98
N SER A 3 18.23 15.15 -8.78
CA SER A 3 18.78 13.85 -8.38
C SER A 3 19.59 13.20 -9.50
N VAL A 4 20.74 12.61 -9.13
CA VAL A 4 21.66 11.88 -10.00
C VAL A 4 21.78 10.44 -9.50
N SER A 5 20.73 9.63 -9.68
CA SER A 5 20.70 8.23 -9.19
C SER A 5 20.88 7.17 -10.28
N ARG A 6 20.64 7.51 -11.54
CA ARG A 6 20.63 6.59 -12.67
C ARG A 6 21.98 6.58 -13.40
N ALA A 7 22.38 5.44 -13.97
CA ALA A 7 23.66 5.32 -14.66
C ALA A 7 23.70 6.23 -15.90
N GLU A 8 22.60 6.27 -16.65
CA GLU A 8 22.42 7.10 -17.85
C GLU A 8 22.58 8.60 -17.60
N HIS A 9 22.43 9.07 -16.35
CA HIS A 9 22.69 10.47 -16.00
C HIS A 9 24.18 10.84 -16.06
N LEU A 10 25.08 9.86 -15.90
CA LEU A 10 26.53 10.07 -15.96
C LEU A 10 27.13 9.63 -17.29
N ASP A 11 26.49 8.71 -18.01
CA ASP A 11 26.91 8.28 -19.35
C ASP A 11 26.99 9.47 -20.34
N ILE A 12 26.12 10.48 -20.19
CA ILE A 12 26.14 11.68 -21.03
C ILE A 12 27.40 12.54 -20.86
N PHE A 13 28.07 12.47 -19.71
CA PHE A 13 29.33 13.18 -19.47
C PHE A 13 30.50 12.41 -20.09
N GLU A 14 30.52 11.09 -19.93
CA GLU A 14 31.51 10.21 -20.59
C GLU A 14 31.43 10.27 -22.11
N ALA A 15 30.22 10.42 -22.67
CA ALA A 15 29.99 10.58 -24.09
C ALA A 15 30.31 12.00 -24.62
N GLY A 16 30.66 12.95 -23.75
CA GLY A 16 30.93 14.34 -24.13
C GLY A 16 29.69 15.14 -24.55
N ILE A 17 28.49 14.69 -24.18
CA ILE A 17 27.22 15.38 -24.44
C ILE A 17 26.99 16.49 -23.39
N ALA A 18 27.34 16.21 -22.13
CA ALA A 18 27.27 17.17 -21.03
C ALA A 18 28.66 17.44 -20.44
N HIS A 19 28.83 18.61 -19.83
CA HIS A 19 30.09 19.01 -19.17
C HIS A 19 29.88 19.51 -17.74
N LYS A 20 28.86 20.35 -17.50
CA LYS A 20 28.59 20.95 -16.18
C LYS A 20 27.42 20.28 -15.46
N LEU A 21 27.54 20.11 -14.14
CA LEU A 21 26.50 19.53 -13.28
C LEU A 21 26.27 20.38 -12.02
N ASP A 22 25.08 20.97 -11.93
CA ASP A 22 24.49 21.47 -10.67
C ASP A 22 23.50 20.42 -10.17
N PHE A 23 23.66 19.93 -8.93
CA PHE A 23 22.80 18.86 -8.41
C PHE A 23 22.56 18.93 -6.90
N SER A 24 21.50 18.25 -6.44
CA SER A 24 21.18 18.18 -5.01
C SER A 24 21.46 16.82 -4.39
N PHE A 25 21.03 15.72 -5.02
CA PHE A 25 21.23 14.35 -4.52
C PHE A 25 21.98 13.47 -5.52
N ALA A 26 22.88 12.59 -5.04
CA ALA A 26 23.73 11.73 -5.88
C ALA A 26 23.54 10.22 -5.69
N GLY A 27 22.75 9.79 -4.69
CA GLY A 27 22.43 8.38 -4.45
C GLY A 27 23.62 7.40 -4.64
N PRO A 28 23.40 6.28 -5.35
CA PRO A 28 24.44 5.30 -5.68
C PRO A 28 25.54 5.82 -6.62
N GLN A 29 25.30 6.90 -7.36
CA GLN A 29 26.23 7.43 -8.36
C GLN A 29 27.34 8.29 -7.77
N SER A 30 27.28 8.62 -6.49
CA SER A 30 28.25 9.48 -5.79
C SER A 30 29.73 9.10 -5.99
N LEU A 31 30.06 7.80 -6.10
CA LEU A 31 31.41 7.33 -6.44
C LEU A 31 31.80 7.69 -7.88
N ARG A 32 30.88 7.49 -8.83
CA ARG A 32 31.11 7.75 -10.25
C ARG A 32 31.18 9.24 -10.54
N ILE A 33 30.42 10.08 -9.83
CA ILE A 33 30.58 11.54 -9.88
C ILE A 33 32.00 11.95 -9.48
N SER A 34 32.53 11.42 -8.38
CA SER A 34 33.92 11.70 -7.97
C SER A 34 34.94 11.27 -9.01
N GLN A 35 34.74 10.12 -9.66
CA GLN A 35 35.63 9.62 -10.70
C GLN A 35 35.63 10.55 -11.92
N LEU A 36 34.45 10.91 -12.44
CA LEU A 36 34.34 11.78 -13.62
C LEU A 36 34.88 13.19 -13.36
N LEU A 37 34.73 13.69 -12.14
CA LEU A 37 35.32 14.95 -11.71
C LEU A 37 36.85 14.88 -11.69
N ALA A 38 37.42 13.78 -11.19
CA ALA A 38 38.87 13.57 -11.19
C ALA A 38 39.44 13.38 -12.60
N ASP A 39 38.67 12.75 -13.50
CA ASP A 39 39.05 12.54 -14.90
C ASP A 39 38.86 13.79 -15.77
N GLY A 40 38.28 14.87 -15.23
CA GLY A 40 38.01 16.11 -15.95
C GLY A 40 36.89 15.99 -16.99
N LEU A 41 36.06 14.95 -16.91
CA LEU A 41 34.92 14.71 -17.79
C LEU A 41 33.63 15.39 -17.28
N LEU A 42 33.63 15.84 -16.02
CA LEU A 42 32.51 16.48 -15.35
C LEU A 42 33.01 17.67 -14.52
N GLU A 43 32.38 18.83 -14.66
CA GLU A 43 32.59 20.00 -13.82
C GLU A 43 31.36 20.19 -12.90
N VAL A 44 31.58 20.19 -11.58
CA VAL A 44 30.50 20.46 -10.63
C VAL A 44 30.38 21.97 -10.42
N GLY A 45 29.20 22.53 -10.67
CA GLY A 45 28.90 23.93 -10.35
C GLY A 45 28.83 24.12 -8.83
N ALA A 46 27.76 23.59 -8.23
CA ALA A 46 27.64 23.43 -6.79
C ALA A 46 26.74 22.23 -6.42
N ILE A 47 26.81 21.84 -5.16
CA ILE A 47 25.87 20.90 -4.54
C ILE A 47 24.84 21.74 -3.78
N HIS A 48 23.57 21.63 -4.14
CA HIS A 48 22.49 22.42 -3.56
C HIS A 48 21.64 21.59 -2.61
N THR A 49 20.81 22.25 -1.81
CA THR A 49 19.57 21.62 -1.36
C THR A 49 18.47 21.77 -2.43
N TYR A 50 17.45 20.91 -2.41
CA TYR A 50 16.44 20.86 -3.48
C TYR A 50 15.82 22.22 -3.82
N ILE A 51 15.25 22.92 -2.83
CA ILE A 51 14.55 24.19 -3.10
C ILE A 51 15.48 25.34 -3.47
N GLU A 52 16.75 25.27 -3.04
CA GLU A 52 17.76 26.23 -3.45
C GLU A 52 18.04 26.07 -4.95
N LEU A 53 18.18 24.83 -5.44
CA LEU A 53 18.32 24.58 -6.87
C LEU A 53 17.09 25.08 -7.64
N TYR A 54 15.87 24.88 -7.12
CA TYR A 54 14.65 25.37 -7.79
C TYR A 54 14.60 26.90 -7.84
N ALA A 55 14.99 27.58 -6.76
CA ALA A 55 15.05 29.03 -6.73
C ALA A 55 16.01 29.61 -7.78
N ARG A 56 17.12 28.91 -8.09
CA ARG A 56 18.07 29.32 -9.12
C ARG A 56 17.51 29.27 -10.54
N LEU A 57 16.49 28.45 -10.79
CA LEU A 57 15.87 28.30 -12.12
C LEU A 57 15.14 29.55 -12.62
N VAL A 58 14.92 30.56 -11.76
CA VAL A 58 14.35 31.85 -12.14
C VAL A 58 15.34 33.02 -11.96
N VAL A 59 16.62 32.71 -11.67
CA VAL A 59 17.64 33.73 -11.36
C VAL A 59 18.87 33.55 -12.24
N ASP A 60 19.65 32.50 -12.02
CA ASP A 60 20.99 32.36 -12.59
C ASP A 60 21.23 31.00 -13.27
N LEU A 61 20.29 30.06 -13.14
CA LEU A 61 20.24 28.79 -13.86
C LEU A 61 18.93 28.64 -14.64
N ILE A 62 18.49 29.71 -15.32
CA ILE A 62 17.24 29.69 -16.10
C ILE A 62 17.32 28.57 -17.15
N PRO A 63 16.45 27.55 -17.08
CA PRO A 63 16.57 26.34 -17.89
C PRO A 63 16.14 26.58 -19.33
N ASN A 64 16.93 26.12 -20.29
CA ASN A 64 16.54 26.12 -21.71
C ASN A 64 15.64 24.94 -22.07
N VAL A 65 15.81 23.80 -21.39
CA VAL A 65 15.08 22.55 -21.66
C VAL A 65 14.74 21.86 -20.34
N SER A 66 13.51 21.37 -20.23
CA SER A 66 13.05 20.54 -19.11
C SER A 66 12.59 19.18 -19.64
N LEU A 67 13.25 18.12 -19.20
CA LEU A 67 12.91 16.74 -19.53
C LEU A 67 12.33 16.09 -18.27
N VAL A 68 11.01 15.90 -18.25
CA VAL A 68 10.27 15.41 -17.08
C VAL A 68 9.36 14.22 -17.43
N ALA A 69 8.74 13.62 -16.42
CA ALA A 69 7.91 12.42 -16.58
C ALA A 69 6.52 12.59 -15.94
N GLY A 70 5.52 11.95 -16.55
CA GLY A 70 4.15 11.84 -16.03
C GLY A 70 3.56 10.44 -16.24
N PHE A 71 2.43 10.15 -15.59
CA PHE A 71 1.73 8.89 -15.81
C PHE A 71 0.93 8.92 -17.11
N LYS A 72 0.14 9.97 -17.34
CA LYS A 72 -0.71 10.11 -18.52
C LYS A 72 -0.62 11.52 -19.10
N ALA A 73 -0.83 11.64 -20.41
CA ALA A 73 -1.12 12.91 -21.06
C ALA A 73 -2.29 12.79 -22.03
N ASP A 74 -3.05 13.87 -22.22
CA ASP A 74 -3.94 14.00 -23.37
C ASP A 74 -3.21 14.62 -24.58
N ARG A 75 -3.89 14.72 -25.73
CA ARG A 75 -3.30 15.29 -26.95
C ARG A 75 -3.10 16.81 -26.92
N GLU A 76 -3.72 17.50 -25.96
CA GLU A 76 -3.53 18.94 -25.73
C GLU A 76 -2.32 19.22 -24.82
N GLY A 77 -1.63 18.17 -24.36
CA GLY A 77 -0.43 18.26 -23.53
C GLY A 77 -0.70 18.32 -22.03
N ASN A 78 -1.95 18.20 -21.58
CA ASN A 78 -2.23 18.17 -20.14
C ASN A 78 -1.65 16.89 -19.52
N ILE A 79 -0.92 17.03 -18.42
CA ILE A 79 -0.21 15.91 -17.79
C ILE A 79 -0.84 15.57 -16.45
N TYR A 80 -1.05 14.26 -16.21
CA TYR A 80 -1.29 13.69 -14.90
C TYR A 80 0.02 13.08 -14.36
N THR A 81 0.60 13.70 -13.33
CA THR A 81 1.80 13.23 -12.61
C THR A 81 1.47 12.45 -11.35
N GLY A 82 0.23 12.56 -10.84
CA GLY A 82 -0.30 11.69 -9.79
C GLY A 82 0.52 11.72 -8.49
N PRO A 83 0.67 10.56 -7.81
CA PRO A 83 1.48 10.43 -6.60
C PRO A 83 2.96 10.82 -6.79
N SER A 84 3.48 10.78 -8.02
CA SER A 84 4.85 11.13 -8.40
C SER A 84 4.96 12.55 -9.00
N THR A 85 4.12 13.47 -8.53
CA THR A 85 4.21 14.90 -8.92
C THR A 85 5.57 15.49 -8.57
N GLU A 86 6.02 15.30 -7.33
CA GLU A 86 7.41 15.52 -6.94
C GLU A 86 7.96 16.92 -7.28
N ASP A 87 9.00 17.00 -8.12
CA ASP A 87 9.67 18.23 -8.51
C ASP A 87 9.05 18.88 -9.75
N THR A 88 8.23 18.12 -10.50
CA THR A 88 7.81 18.46 -11.86
C THR A 88 7.28 19.89 -11.97
N PRO A 89 6.36 20.37 -11.10
CA PRO A 89 5.88 21.75 -11.18
C PRO A 89 7.00 22.79 -11.09
N ALA A 90 7.98 22.58 -10.19
CA ALA A 90 9.08 23.51 -9.96
C ALA A 90 10.17 23.47 -11.05
N LEU A 91 10.22 22.40 -11.85
CA LEU A 91 11.14 22.30 -13.00
C LEU A 91 10.49 22.79 -14.30
N VAL A 92 9.19 22.57 -14.46
CA VAL A 92 8.46 22.91 -15.68
C VAL A 92 8.16 24.40 -15.72
N GLU A 93 7.61 24.98 -14.65
CA GLU A 93 7.20 26.39 -14.61
C GLU A 93 8.30 27.38 -15.03
N PRO A 94 9.53 27.36 -14.46
CA PRO A 94 10.58 28.29 -14.90
C PRO A 94 10.98 28.11 -16.37
N THR A 95 10.82 26.90 -16.93
CA THR A 95 11.14 26.62 -18.33
C THR A 95 10.05 27.14 -19.26
N ALA A 96 8.78 26.80 -18.96
CA ALA A 96 7.63 27.16 -19.76
C ALA A 96 7.41 28.68 -19.89
N PHE A 97 7.78 29.44 -18.86
CA PHE A 97 7.60 30.90 -18.82
C PHE A 97 8.88 31.69 -19.14
N SER A 98 9.88 31.05 -19.76
CA SER A 98 11.12 31.71 -20.21
C SER A 98 11.52 31.37 -21.65
N ASP A 99 10.53 31.00 -22.48
CA ASP A 99 10.73 30.54 -23.86
C ASP A 99 11.64 29.29 -23.97
N GLY A 100 11.72 28.50 -22.89
CA GLY A 100 12.38 27.20 -22.87
C GLY A 100 11.48 26.10 -23.46
N ILE A 101 12.06 24.90 -23.66
CA ILE A 101 11.35 23.74 -24.22
C ILE A 101 11.06 22.71 -23.13
N VAL A 102 9.80 22.35 -22.95
CA VAL A 102 9.34 21.33 -22.01
C VAL A 102 8.93 20.08 -22.77
N ILE A 103 9.63 18.98 -22.50
CA ILE A 103 9.33 17.65 -23.05
C ILE A 103 8.95 16.72 -21.90
N VAL A 104 7.75 16.16 -21.99
CA VAL A 104 7.22 15.25 -20.97
C VAL A 104 7.08 13.85 -21.53
N GLN A 105 7.85 12.90 -21.00
CA GLN A 105 7.57 11.49 -21.28
C GLN A 105 6.39 11.00 -20.43
N VAL A 106 5.48 10.23 -21.02
CA VAL A 106 4.33 9.66 -20.31
C VAL A 106 4.17 8.17 -20.54
N ASN A 107 3.61 7.46 -19.56
CA ASN A 107 3.37 6.01 -19.69
C ASN A 107 2.26 5.72 -20.72
N GLU A 108 1.28 6.61 -20.81
CA GLU A 108 0.10 6.46 -21.68
C GLU A 108 -0.33 7.82 -22.23
N ILE A 109 -0.66 7.88 -23.52
CA ILE A 109 -1.36 9.04 -24.11
C ILE A 109 -2.83 8.65 -24.30
N VAL A 110 -3.74 9.49 -23.82
CA VAL A 110 -5.19 9.32 -23.97
C VAL A 110 -5.73 10.29 -25.01
N ASP A 111 -6.81 9.91 -25.70
CA ASP A 111 -7.43 10.77 -26.72
C ASP A 111 -8.41 11.79 -26.11
N ASP A 112 -9.15 11.41 -25.06
CA ASP A 112 -10.09 12.28 -24.34
C ASP A 112 -9.46 12.79 -23.04
N ALA A 113 -9.47 14.12 -22.84
CA ALA A 113 -9.01 14.76 -21.61
C ALA A 113 -9.77 14.27 -20.36
N ALA A 114 -11.02 13.79 -20.52
CA ALA A 114 -11.80 13.20 -19.43
C ALA A 114 -11.21 11.89 -18.88
N ASP A 115 -10.33 11.23 -19.64
CA ASP A 115 -9.62 10.01 -19.20
C ASP A 115 -8.37 10.31 -18.35
N LEU A 116 -8.01 11.60 -18.20
CA LEU A 116 -7.04 12.03 -17.20
C LEU A 116 -7.70 12.09 -15.81
N PRO A 117 -7.15 11.42 -14.79
CA PRO A 117 -7.70 11.50 -13.43
C PRO A 117 -7.78 12.95 -12.91
N ARG A 118 -6.75 13.74 -13.21
CA ARG A 118 -6.70 15.20 -13.03
C ARG A 118 -5.59 15.80 -13.90
N VAL A 119 -5.59 17.13 -14.03
CA VAL A 119 -4.48 17.87 -14.62
C VAL A 119 -3.55 18.35 -13.53
N ASP A 120 -2.30 17.88 -13.57
CA ASP A 120 -1.23 18.24 -12.65
C ASP A 120 -0.29 19.31 -13.22
N ILE A 121 -0.05 19.27 -14.54
CA ILE A 121 0.65 20.28 -15.35
C ILE A 121 -0.26 20.62 -16.54
N PRO A 122 -0.64 21.89 -16.73
CA PRO A 122 -1.45 22.32 -17.87
C PRO A 122 -0.74 22.11 -19.21
N GLY A 123 -1.48 21.78 -20.25
CA GLY A 123 -0.92 21.58 -21.59
C GLY A 123 -0.26 22.83 -22.18
N SER A 124 -0.69 24.03 -21.76
CA SER A 124 -0.03 25.28 -22.15
C SER A 124 1.38 25.46 -21.59
N TRP A 125 1.83 24.60 -20.68
CA TRP A 125 3.19 24.62 -20.14
C TRP A 125 4.09 23.59 -20.80
N VAL A 126 3.56 22.81 -21.75
CA VAL A 126 4.23 21.64 -22.34
C VAL A 126 4.32 21.83 -23.86
N ASP A 127 5.54 21.76 -24.40
CA ASP A 127 5.74 21.83 -25.85
C ASP A 127 5.53 20.48 -26.52
N PHE A 128 6.03 19.41 -25.91
CA PHE A 128 5.97 18.07 -26.48
C PHE A 128 5.69 17.00 -25.43
N ILE A 129 4.83 16.05 -25.81
CA ILE A 129 4.63 14.80 -25.08
C ILE A 129 5.18 13.62 -25.88
N VAL A 130 5.77 12.66 -25.20
CA VAL A 130 6.28 11.42 -25.81
C VAL A 130 5.80 10.23 -25.00
N GLN A 131 5.10 9.29 -25.63
CA GLN A 131 4.78 8.04 -24.96
C GLN A 131 6.06 7.22 -24.80
N ALA A 132 6.42 6.89 -23.56
CA ALA A 132 7.61 6.13 -23.24
C ALA A 132 7.48 4.66 -23.72
N ASP A 133 8.62 4.02 -23.96
CA ASP A 133 8.72 2.61 -24.32
C ASP A 133 8.25 1.67 -23.18
N LYS A 134 8.34 2.16 -21.93
CA LYS A 134 7.92 1.50 -20.70
C LYS A 134 7.57 2.55 -19.63
N PRO A 135 6.90 2.15 -18.54
CA PRO A 135 6.64 3.06 -17.43
C PRO A 135 7.92 3.70 -16.88
N PHE A 136 7.85 4.98 -16.52
CA PHE A 136 9.00 5.69 -15.94
C PHE A 136 9.46 5.02 -14.64
N TYR A 137 10.77 5.10 -14.38
CA TYR A 137 11.39 4.42 -13.25
C TYR A 137 11.10 5.14 -11.92
N ILE A 138 10.68 4.38 -10.91
CA ILE A 138 10.51 4.84 -9.53
C ILE A 138 11.40 4.00 -8.63
N GLU A 139 12.23 4.66 -7.82
CA GLU A 139 13.07 4.02 -6.81
C GLU A 139 12.36 4.04 -5.45
N PRO A 140 12.31 2.92 -4.69
CA PRO A 140 11.81 2.91 -3.31
C PRO A 140 12.86 3.53 -2.37
N LEU A 141 13.12 4.82 -2.54
CA LEU A 141 14.26 5.50 -1.94
C LEU A 141 14.17 5.46 -0.41
N PHE A 142 13.00 5.80 0.17
CA PHE A 142 12.82 5.95 1.61
C PHE A 142 12.33 4.69 2.31
N THR A 143 11.84 3.69 1.57
CA THR A 143 11.41 2.41 2.15
C THR A 143 12.56 1.70 2.87
N ARG A 144 12.37 1.33 4.13
CA ARG A 144 13.36 0.61 4.95
C ARG A 144 12.76 -0.67 5.48
N ASP A 145 13.47 -1.79 5.32
CA ASP A 145 13.04 -3.08 5.85
C ASP A 145 13.23 -3.10 7.38
N PRO A 146 12.14 -3.22 8.18
CA PRO A 146 12.24 -3.24 9.64
C PRO A 146 13.11 -4.38 10.17
N ARG A 147 13.38 -5.42 9.36
CA ARG A 147 14.27 -6.52 9.75
C ARG A 147 15.71 -6.09 10.04
N LEU A 148 16.14 -4.99 9.43
CA LEU A 148 17.49 -4.45 9.54
C LEU A 148 17.63 -3.43 10.68
N ILE A 149 16.55 -3.12 11.40
CA ILE A 149 16.60 -2.25 12.57
C ILE A 149 17.25 -3.01 13.73
N LYS A 150 18.36 -2.48 14.23
CA LYS A 150 19.16 -3.03 15.32
C LYS A 150 18.69 -2.47 16.69
N PRO A 151 18.96 -3.16 17.80
CA PRO A 151 18.66 -2.66 19.15
C PRO A 151 19.23 -1.27 19.45
N VAL A 152 20.40 -0.93 18.92
CA VAL A 152 21.01 0.40 19.06
C VAL A 152 20.16 1.51 18.43
N HIS A 153 19.54 1.27 17.27
CA HIS A 153 18.61 2.23 16.67
C HIS A 153 17.37 2.42 17.57
N VAL A 154 16.89 1.34 18.20
CA VAL A 154 15.76 1.39 19.13
C VAL A 154 16.12 2.19 20.39
N LEU A 155 17.33 2.01 20.93
CA LEU A 155 17.82 2.78 22.07
C LEU A 155 17.83 4.28 21.77
N MET A 156 18.45 4.67 20.66
CA MET A 156 18.49 6.07 20.24
C MET A 156 17.09 6.60 19.94
N ALA A 157 16.19 5.79 19.36
CA ALA A 157 14.81 6.17 19.10
C ALA A 157 14.02 6.43 20.40
N MET A 158 14.22 5.62 21.45
CA MET A 158 13.63 5.85 22.77
C MET A 158 14.10 7.19 23.35
N MET A 159 15.40 7.48 23.25
CA MET A 159 15.98 8.75 23.68
C MET A 159 15.46 9.94 22.87
N ALA A 160 15.29 9.80 21.55
CA ALA A 160 14.67 10.83 20.73
C ALA A 160 13.24 11.15 21.19
N ILE A 161 12.41 10.13 21.42
CA ILE A 161 11.02 10.33 21.88
C ILE A 161 10.98 10.99 23.26
N ARG A 162 11.74 10.49 24.23
CA ARG A 162 11.67 10.95 25.62
C ARG A 162 12.47 12.21 25.89
N GLY A 163 13.72 12.25 25.42
CA GLY A 163 14.66 13.33 25.65
C GLY A 163 14.49 14.54 24.73
N ILE A 164 13.82 14.37 23.59
CA ILE A 164 13.64 15.47 22.61
C ILE A 164 12.15 15.72 22.36
N TYR A 165 11.40 14.74 21.83
CA TYR A 165 10.04 15.00 21.35
C TYR A 165 9.09 15.34 22.48
N GLN A 166 9.12 14.56 23.55
CA GLN A 166 8.36 14.80 24.77
C GLN A 166 8.87 16.05 25.50
N ARG A 167 10.19 16.16 25.68
CA ARG A 167 10.82 17.26 26.43
C ARG A 167 10.43 18.62 25.89
N HIS A 168 10.45 18.78 24.57
CA HIS A 168 10.20 20.04 23.88
C HIS A 168 8.78 20.13 23.30
N ASN A 169 7.89 19.18 23.61
CA ASN A 169 6.51 19.16 23.13
C ASN A 169 6.38 19.30 21.59
N VAL A 170 7.19 18.53 20.85
CA VAL A 170 7.29 18.60 19.38
C VAL A 170 5.98 18.17 18.72
N GLN A 171 5.29 19.10 18.05
CA GLN A 171 4.00 18.85 17.41
C GLN A 171 4.17 18.39 15.97
N SER A 172 5.12 18.98 15.26
CA SER A 172 5.30 18.77 13.82
C SER A 172 6.76 18.56 13.43
N LEU A 173 7.01 17.66 12.49
CA LEU A 173 8.39 17.23 12.20
C LEU A 173 8.61 16.69 10.79
N ASN A 174 9.89 16.62 10.44
CA ASN A 174 10.43 15.83 9.35
C ASN A 174 11.44 14.81 9.90
N HIS A 175 11.35 13.58 9.39
CA HIS A 175 12.39 12.57 9.54
C HIS A 175 13.24 12.51 8.26
N GLY A 176 14.54 12.71 8.43
CA GLY A 176 15.54 12.33 7.46
C GLY A 176 15.55 10.82 7.23
N ILE A 177 16.07 10.41 6.08
CA ILE A 177 16.08 9.02 5.65
C ILE A 177 17.07 8.17 6.46
N GLY A 178 16.67 7.00 6.94
CA GLY A 178 17.57 6.06 7.62
C GLY A 178 16.88 5.06 8.54
N PHE A 179 17.62 4.06 9.02
CA PHE A 179 17.10 3.11 10.01
C PHE A 179 16.89 3.75 11.39
N ASN A 180 17.63 4.81 11.72
CA ASN A 180 17.53 5.54 12.97
C ASN A 180 16.13 6.15 13.16
N THR A 181 15.65 6.89 12.17
CA THR A 181 14.32 7.52 12.17
C THR A 181 13.19 6.53 11.91
N ALA A 182 13.41 5.51 11.09
CA ALA A 182 12.46 4.40 10.93
C ALA A 182 12.20 3.66 12.27
N ALA A 183 13.23 3.53 13.12
CA ALA A 183 13.05 2.98 14.46
C ALA A 183 12.16 3.88 15.33
N ILE A 184 12.29 5.21 15.24
CA ILE A 184 11.39 6.15 15.93
C ILE A 184 9.94 5.94 15.49
N GLU A 185 9.69 5.94 14.18
CA GLU A 185 8.33 5.76 13.62
C GLU A 185 7.66 4.48 14.15
N LEU A 186 8.41 3.39 14.19
CA LEU A 186 7.89 2.07 14.60
C LEU A 186 7.73 1.88 16.10
N ILE A 187 8.33 2.72 16.94
CA ILE A 187 8.15 2.63 18.40
C ILE A 187 7.25 3.72 18.98
N LEU A 188 6.76 4.67 18.17
CA LEU A 188 5.71 5.60 18.62
C LEU A 188 4.49 4.84 19.18
N PRO A 189 3.91 3.83 18.48
CA PRO A 189 2.72 3.13 18.95
C PRO A 189 2.95 2.16 20.13
N THR A 190 4.19 2.00 20.59
CA THR A 190 4.55 1.03 21.63
C THR A 190 5.24 1.70 22.81
N TYR A 191 6.38 2.34 22.59
CA TYR A 191 7.13 3.07 23.60
C TYR A 191 6.52 4.43 23.86
N GLY A 192 6.16 5.17 22.80
CA GLY A 192 5.44 6.44 22.93
C GLY A 192 4.08 6.27 23.62
N GLU A 193 3.38 5.18 23.32
CA GLU A 193 2.08 4.85 23.94
C GLU A 193 2.24 4.56 25.45
N ARG A 194 3.28 3.82 25.84
CA ARG A 194 3.61 3.57 27.26
C ARG A 194 3.87 4.86 28.04
N LEU A 195 4.39 5.89 27.39
CA LEU A 195 4.59 7.21 27.97
C LEU A 195 3.31 8.09 27.95
N GLY A 196 2.21 7.60 27.36
CA GLY A 196 0.94 8.32 27.26
C GLY A 196 1.03 9.57 26.39
N LEU A 197 1.81 9.52 25.30
CA LEU A 197 2.12 10.67 24.44
C LEU A 197 1.30 10.76 23.15
N LYS A 198 0.44 9.77 22.86
CA LYS A 198 -0.45 9.80 21.69
C LYS A 198 -1.31 11.07 21.72
N GLY A 199 -1.36 11.77 20.59
CA GLY A 199 -2.07 13.05 20.44
C GLY A 199 -1.42 14.24 21.14
N LYS A 200 -0.28 14.06 21.81
CA LYS A 200 0.47 15.14 22.48
C LYS A 200 1.70 15.59 21.70
N ILE A 201 2.26 14.74 20.86
CA ILE A 201 3.45 15.01 20.03
C ILE A 201 3.27 14.39 18.64
N CYS A 202 4.09 14.80 17.68
CA CYS A 202 4.24 14.14 16.37
C CYS A 202 2.93 13.99 15.57
N ARG A 203 2.10 15.03 15.56
CA ARG A 203 0.78 15.04 14.91
C ARG A 203 0.87 15.37 13.41
N ASN A 204 1.72 16.33 13.04
CA ASN A 204 1.78 16.84 11.66
C ASN A 204 3.15 16.62 11.02
N TRP A 205 3.17 16.03 9.83
CA TRP A 205 4.41 15.56 9.20
C TRP A 205 4.61 16.18 7.82
N THR A 206 5.87 16.52 7.55
CA THR A 206 6.36 16.73 6.18
C THR A 206 7.24 15.55 5.86
N LEU A 207 6.70 14.54 5.18
CA LEU A 207 7.36 13.25 5.03
C LEU A 207 6.89 12.53 3.76
N ASN A 208 7.77 11.77 3.11
CA ASN A 208 7.31 10.74 2.17
C ASN A 208 6.34 9.79 2.90
N PRO A 209 5.43 9.10 2.19
CA PRO A 209 4.55 8.11 2.79
C PRO A 209 5.35 6.85 3.17
N HIS A 210 6.16 6.93 4.23
CA HIS A 210 7.01 5.84 4.69
C HIS A 210 6.15 4.64 5.10
N PRO A 211 6.43 3.42 4.59
CA PRO A 211 5.76 2.22 5.08
C PRO A 211 5.92 2.03 6.59
N THR A 212 7.06 2.44 7.16
CA THR A 212 7.34 2.36 8.61
C THR A 212 6.48 3.28 9.46
N LEU A 213 5.81 4.28 8.88
CA LEU A 213 4.87 5.16 9.58
C LEU A 213 3.45 4.57 9.65
N ILE A 214 3.14 3.52 8.89
CA ILE A 214 1.80 2.90 8.86
C ILE A 214 1.29 2.56 10.28
N PRO A 215 2.06 1.88 11.17
CA PRO A 215 1.55 1.58 12.50
C PRO A 215 1.20 2.82 13.34
N ALA A 216 1.91 3.94 13.14
CA ALA A 216 1.63 5.20 13.82
C ALA A 216 0.34 5.86 13.29
N ILE A 217 0.12 5.81 11.97
CA ILE A 217 -1.13 6.28 11.35
C ILE A 217 -2.31 5.47 11.87
N GLU A 218 -2.25 4.14 11.77
CA GLU A 218 -3.36 3.26 12.17
C GLU A 218 -3.62 3.30 13.69
N SER A 219 -2.58 3.59 14.47
CA SER A 219 -2.71 3.77 15.91
C SER A 219 -3.16 5.19 16.28
N GLY A 220 -3.49 6.06 15.33
CA GLY A 220 -4.04 7.41 15.55
C GLY A 220 -3.06 8.42 16.15
N TRP A 221 -1.77 8.28 15.86
CA TRP A 221 -0.75 9.28 16.23
C TRP A 221 -0.66 10.43 15.23
N VAL A 222 -0.81 10.09 13.96
CA VAL A 222 -0.56 10.99 12.83
C VAL A 222 -1.88 11.61 12.38
N GLU A 223 -1.96 12.94 12.43
CA GLU A 223 -3.13 13.70 11.97
C GLU A 223 -2.98 14.14 10.51
N SER A 224 -1.76 14.44 10.06
CA SER A 224 -1.53 14.89 8.68
C SER A 224 -0.13 14.56 8.18
N VAL A 225 -0.02 14.23 6.89
CA VAL A 225 1.25 14.03 6.19
C VAL A 225 1.19 14.73 4.83
N HIS A 226 1.96 15.80 4.67
CA HIS A 226 2.25 16.36 3.35
C HIS A 226 3.52 15.72 2.78
N CYS A 227 3.51 15.34 1.50
CA CYS A 227 4.52 14.46 0.92
C CYS A 227 5.43 15.15 -0.11
N PHE A 228 6.74 14.88 -0.04
CA PHE A 228 7.70 15.30 -1.08
C PHE A 228 7.49 14.52 -2.38
N GLY A 229 7.24 13.22 -2.26
CA GLY A 229 6.98 12.26 -3.33
C GLY A 229 6.14 11.09 -2.83
N THR A 230 6.03 10.02 -3.62
CA THR A 230 5.43 8.75 -3.19
C THR A 230 6.50 7.73 -2.79
N GLU A 231 6.08 6.61 -2.23
CA GLU A 231 6.87 5.39 -2.08
C GLU A 231 6.18 4.26 -2.85
N LEU A 232 6.96 3.42 -3.52
CA LEU A 232 6.44 2.33 -4.34
C LEU A 232 5.57 1.37 -3.49
N GLY A 233 4.31 1.19 -3.88
CA GLY A 233 3.37 0.29 -3.22
C GLY A 233 2.51 0.95 -2.14
N MET A 234 2.73 2.24 -1.85
CA MET A 234 1.95 3.00 -0.86
C MET A 234 0.72 3.71 -1.45
N GLU A 235 0.58 3.74 -2.77
CA GLU A 235 -0.41 4.57 -3.47
C GLU A 235 -1.85 4.24 -3.04
N ARG A 236 -2.16 2.95 -2.91
CA ARG A 236 -3.48 2.48 -2.45
C ARG A 236 -3.74 2.76 -0.98
N TYR A 237 -2.72 2.64 -0.15
CA TYR A 237 -2.86 2.92 1.29
C TYR A 237 -3.12 4.41 1.50
N VAL A 238 -2.36 5.26 0.81
CA VAL A 238 -2.54 6.72 0.83
C VAL A 238 -3.93 7.14 0.32
N ALA A 239 -4.38 6.59 -0.80
CA ALA A 239 -5.72 6.87 -1.33
C ALA A 239 -6.85 6.44 -0.37
N ALA A 240 -6.61 5.45 0.49
CA ALA A 240 -7.56 4.99 1.50
C ALA A 240 -7.49 5.78 2.83
N ARG A 241 -6.63 6.80 2.91
CA ARG A 241 -6.42 7.68 4.09
C ARG A 241 -6.44 9.17 3.68
N PRO A 242 -7.52 9.65 3.02
CA PRO A 242 -7.60 11.04 2.56
C PRO A 242 -7.74 12.07 3.69
N ASP A 243 -8.02 11.61 4.91
CA ASP A 243 -8.04 12.38 6.15
C ASP A 243 -6.61 12.69 6.65
N VAL A 244 -5.64 11.84 6.31
CA VAL A 244 -4.23 11.99 6.71
C VAL A 244 -3.39 12.60 5.60
N PHE A 245 -3.60 12.17 4.35
CA PHE A 245 -2.79 12.57 3.20
C PHE A 245 -3.51 13.55 2.29
N PHE A 246 -2.73 14.33 1.54
CA PHE A 246 -3.23 15.30 0.57
C PHE A 246 -3.57 14.61 -0.76
N THR A 247 -4.80 14.13 -0.89
CA THR A 247 -5.31 13.48 -2.11
C THR A 247 -6.14 14.43 -2.97
N GLY A 248 -6.01 14.33 -4.29
CA GLY A 248 -6.90 15.03 -5.22
C GLY A 248 -8.33 14.50 -5.19
N ARG A 249 -9.25 15.17 -5.88
CA ARG A 249 -10.65 14.70 -6.01
C ARG A 249 -10.76 13.35 -6.72
N ASP A 250 -9.74 13.00 -7.50
CA ASP A 250 -9.57 11.69 -8.14
C ASP A 250 -9.19 10.57 -7.16
N GLY A 251 -8.84 10.93 -5.92
CA GLY A 251 -8.48 10.01 -4.83
C GLY A 251 -6.99 9.70 -4.72
N SER A 252 -6.16 10.02 -5.72
CA SER A 252 -4.71 9.79 -5.64
C SER A 252 -3.96 10.91 -4.94
N LEU A 253 -2.79 10.61 -4.38
CA LEU A 253 -1.88 11.58 -3.75
C LEU A 253 -1.50 12.71 -4.73
N ARG A 254 -1.39 13.94 -4.21
CA ARG A 254 -0.69 15.06 -4.86
C ARG A 254 0.54 15.39 -4.02
N SER A 255 1.66 14.74 -4.33
CA SER A 255 2.94 15.14 -3.75
C SER A 255 3.39 16.49 -4.32
N ASN A 256 4.25 17.20 -3.60
CA ASN A 256 4.89 18.41 -4.12
C ASN A 256 6.18 18.65 -3.33
N ARG A 257 7.34 18.36 -3.95
CA ARG A 257 8.63 18.45 -3.25
C ARG A 257 8.95 19.89 -2.87
N MET A 258 8.70 20.87 -3.74
CA MET A 258 8.94 22.28 -3.43
C MET A 258 8.12 22.75 -2.23
N LEU A 259 6.80 22.52 -2.23
CA LEU A 259 5.91 22.95 -1.16
C LEU A 259 6.19 22.19 0.15
N CYS A 260 6.44 20.88 0.06
CA CYS A 260 6.77 20.06 1.22
C CYS A 260 8.11 20.45 1.85
N GLN A 261 9.11 20.81 1.02
CA GLN A 261 10.39 21.33 1.50
C GLN A 261 10.23 22.70 2.18
N LEU A 262 9.40 23.58 1.61
CA LEU A 262 9.10 24.88 2.20
C LEU A 262 8.41 24.73 3.57
N ALA A 263 7.41 23.85 3.67
CA ALA A 263 6.77 23.51 4.94
C ALA A 263 7.77 22.86 5.93
N GLY A 264 8.63 21.97 5.44
CA GLY A 264 9.70 21.36 6.22
C GLY A 264 10.72 22.36 6.75
N GLN A 265 10.89 23.53 6.12
CA GLN A 265 11.73 24.62 6.62
C GLN A 265 10.97 25.49 7.63
N TYR A 266 9.80 25.99 7.22
CA TYR A 266 9.12 27.09 7.91
C TYR A 266 7.99 26.70 8.84
N ALA A 267 7.38 25.51 8.70
CA ALA A 267 6.13 25.16 9.38
C ALA A 267 6.25 23.98 10.35
N VAL A 268 7.39 23.27 10.37
CA VAL A 268 7.62 22.18 11.32
C VAL A 268 8.49 22.63 12.50
N ASP A 269 8.28 22.00 13.66
CA ASP A 269 9.07 22.25 14.86
C ASP A 269 10.48 21.66 14.75
N LEU A 270 10.59 20.48 14.14
CA LEU A 270 11.78 19.65 14.23
C LEU A 270 12.19 19.00 12.91
N PHE A 271 13.50 18.95 12.66
CA PHE A 271 14.14 18.02 11.74
C PHE A 271 15.07 17.09 12.53
N ILE A 272 15.04 15.80 12.21
CA ILE A 272 16.00 14.81 12.71
C ILE A 272 16.55 14.00 11.54
N GLY A 273 17.87 13.85 11.47
CA GLY A 273 18.52 13.10 10.40
C GLY A 273 19.83 12.47 10.85
N ALA A 274 20.45 11.70 9.96
CA ALA A 274 21.75 11.09 10.16
C ALA A 274 22.75 11.61 9.13
N THR A 275 24.03 11.42 9.41
CA THR A 275 25.16 11.77 8.54
C THR A 275 26.22 10.67 8.58
N LEU A 276 27.22 10.73 7.69
CA LEU A 276 28.35 9.80 7.70
C LEU A 276 29.50 10.29 8.60
N GLN A 277 29.74 11.60 8.64
CA GLN A 277 30.77 12.20 9.49
C GLN A 277 30.25 13.43 10.23
N VAL A 278 30.75 13.61 11.46
CA VAL A 278 30.59 14.78 12.32
C VAL A 278 31.98 15.17 12.86
N ASP A 279 32.31 16.46 12.93
CA ASP A 279 33.55 16.91 13.58
C ASP A 279 33.34 17.41 15.01
N GLY A 280 34.42 17.86 15.67
CA GLY A 280 34.37 18.35 17.05
C GLY A 280 33.52 19.62 17.24
N ASP A 281 33.23 20.37 16.17
CA ASP A 281 32.41 21.58 16.20
C ASP A 281 30.93 21.27 15.92
N GLY A 282 30.66 20.04 15.47
CA GLY A 282 29.32 19.55 15.12
C GLY A 282 29.00 19.72 13.63
N HIS A 283 29.96 20.15 12.80
CA HIS A 283 29.75 20.17 11.35
C HIS A 283 29.56 18.75 10.85
N SER A 284 28.58 18.54 9.97
CA SER A 284 28.20 17.21 9.48
C SER A 284 28.18 17.15 7.96
N SER A 285 28.67 16.04 7.41
CA SER A 285 28.65 15.80 5.96
C SER A 285 28.53 14.31 5.61
N THR A 286 27.89 14.05 4.47
CA THR A 286 27.83 12.75 3.81
C THR A 286 28.92 12.56 2.77
N VAL A 287 29.69 13.61 2.44
CA VAL A 287 30.81 13.54 1.51
C VAL A 287 32.00 12.87 2.19
N THR A 288 32.53 11.83 1.55
CA THR A 288 33.70 11.07 2.02
C THR A 288 34.75 10.94 0.91
N ARG A 289 35.98 10.54 1.23
CA ARG A 289 37.02 10.39 0.18
C ARG A 289 36.57 9.44 -0.93
N GLY A 290 36.65 9.92 -2.16
CA GLY A 290 36.23 9.18 -3.36
C GLY A 290 34.71 9.06 -3.53
N ARG A 291 33.91 9.76 -2.72
CA ARG A 291 32.45 9.73 -2.85
C ARG A 291 31.84 11.11 -2.60
N LEU A 292 31.46 11.78 -3.69
CA LEU A 292 30.77 13.06 -3.68
C LEU A 292 29.27 12.81 -3.53
N ALA A 293 28.85 12.54 -2.29
CA ALA A 293 27.43 12.46 -1.96
C ALA A 293 26.75 13.83 -2.12
N GLY A 294 25.49 13.81 -2.52
CA GLY A 294 24.65 15.01 -2.51
C GLY A 294 24.06 15.29 -1.13
N PHE A 295 23.52 16.50 -0.97
CA PHE A 295 22.85 16.94 0.25
C PHE A 295 21.36 16.55 0.32
N GLY A 296 20.67 16.54 -0.82
CA GLY A 296 19.22 16.37 -0.86
C GLY A 296 18.49 17.46 -0.08
N GLY A 297 17.53 17.07 0.77
CA GLY A 297 16.73 18.00 1.56
C GLY A 297 17.37 18.46 2.87
N ALA A 298 18.49 17.85 3.27
CA ALA A 298 19.03 17.99 4.61
C ALA A 298 19.46 19.43 4.97
N PRO A 299 20.14 20.21 4.12
CA PRO A 299 20.49 21.59 4.46
C PRO A 299 19.26 22.48 4.64
N ASN A 300 18.23 22.33 3.79
CA ASN A 300 16.98 23.09 3.94
C ASN A 300 16.26 22.77 5.26
N MET A 301 16.23 21.51 5.66
CA MET A 301 15.54 21.10 6.88
C MET A 301 16.39 21.29 8.14
N GLY A 302 17.70 21.15 8.01
CA GLY A 302 18.67 21.08 9.09
C GLY A 302 19.35 22.41 9.41
N HIS A 303 18.64 23.53 9.26
CA HIS A 303 19.09 24.83 9.74
C HIS A 303 18.00 25.55 10.53
N ASP A 304 18.39 26.51 11.36
CA ASP A 304 17.44 27.42 12.01
C ASP A 304 16.88 28.42 10.96
N PRO A 305 15.58 28.38 10.61
CA PRO A 305 15.01 29.20 9.55
C PRO A 305 14.90 30.65 10.01
N ARG A 306 15.96 31.44 9.81
CA ARG A 306 16.10 32.81 10.32
C ARG A 306 15.00 33.80 9.86
N GLY A 307 14.24 33.45 8.83
CA GLY A 307 13.05 34.17 8.37
C GLY A 307 11.75 33.84 9.12
N ARG A 308 11.70 32.76 9.91
CA ARG A 308 10.49 32.34 10.67
C ARG A 308 10.15 33.37 11.75
N ARG A 309 8.85 33.65 11.92
CA ARG A 309 8.31 34.58 12.93
C ARG A 309 7.15 34.04 13.75
N HIS A 310 6.39 33.08 13.21
CA HIS A 310 5.32 32.46 13.97
C HIS A 310 5.93 31.57 15.08
N ALA A 311 5.37 31.66 16.27
CA ALA A 311 5.83 30.92 17.44
C ALA A 311 5.09 29.58 17.55
N THR A 312 5.81 28.55 18.01
CA THR A 312 5.25 27.27 18.48
C THR A 312 5.92 26.90 19.81
N PRO A 313 5.31 26.03 20.63
CA PRO A 313 5.88 25.67 21.92
C PRO A 313 7.33 25.17 21.83
N ALA A 314 7.59 24.20 20.94
CA ALA A 314 8.93 23.64 20.76
C ALA A 314 9.96 24.66 20.26
N TRP A 315 9.55 25.56 19.35
CA TRP A 315 10.43 26.58 18.80
C TRP A 315 10.85 27.60 19.87
N LEU A 316 9.92 28.02 20.74
CA LEU A 316 10.20 28.94 21.85
C LEU A 316 11.05 28.30 22.95
N ASP A 317 10.92 26.98 23.15
CA ASP A 317 11.65 26.25 24.19
C ASP A 317 13.17 26.18 23.95
N MET A 318 13.62 26.54 22.75
CA MET A 318 15.05 26.65 22.42
C MET A 318 15.70 27.93 22.95
N THR A 319 14.95 28.82 23.61
CA THR A 319 15.44 30.05 24.23
C THR A 319 14.96 30.16 25.67
N GLU A 320 15.84 29.90 26.63
CA GLU A 320 15.59 30.21 28.04
C GLU A 320 16.70 31.12 28.61
N PRO A 321 16.34 32.25 29.26
CA PRO A 321 14.98 32.79 29.41
C PRO A 321 14.48 33.48 28.12
N VAL A 322 13.19 33.32 27.79
CA VAL A 322 12.55 34.01 26.66
C VAL A 322 12.58 35.53 26.91
N THR A 323 13.48 36.24 26.24
CA THR A 323 13.41 37.72 26.17
C THR A 323 12.58 38.13 24.96
N MET A 324 11.98 39.33 24.98
CA MET A 324 11.13 39.81 23.87
C MET A 324 11.91 40.04 22.56
N LEU A 325 13.25 40.06 22.60
CA LEU A 325 14.12 40.25 21.45
C LEU A 325 14.82 38.97 21.00
N GLU A 326 14.89 37.96 21.87
CA GLU A 326 15.39 36.64 21.50
C GLU A 326 14.32 35.88 20.73
N ARG A 327 14.73 35.32 19.59
CA ARG A 327 13.88 34.43 18.80
C ARG A 327 14.12 32.99 19.23
N GLY A 328 13.06 32.20 19.23
CA GLY A 328 13.17 30.75 19.28
C GLY A 328 13.98 30.19 18.10
N LYS A 329 14.18 28.87 18.12
CA LYS A 329 14.95 28.15 17.10
C LYS A 329 14.22 26.89 16.71
N LYS A 330 14.33 26.50 15.43
CA LYS A 330 13.88 25.18 15.00
C LYS A 330 14.76 24.10 15.65
N LEU A 331 14.18 22.96 16.03
CA LEU A 331 14.96 21.84 16.51
C LEU A 331 15.64 21.14 15.33
N VAL A 332 16.97 21.06 15.37
CA VAL A 332 17.79 20.35 14.39
C VAL A 332 18.58 19.28 15.13
N VAL A 333 18.20 18.03 14.89
CA VAL A 333 18.76 16.87 15.59
C VAL A 333 19.66 16.08 14.63
N GLN A 334 20.94 15.94 15.00
CA GLN A 334 21.84 14.96 14.40
C GLN A 334 21.78 13.66 15.22
N MET A 335 21.21 12.61 14.62
CA MET A 335 21.02 11.30 15.22
C MET A 335 21.92 10.28 14.54
N VAL A 336 23.07 9.99 15.15
CA VAL A 336 24.12 9.14 14.59
C VAL A 336 24.72 8.19 15.61
N GLU A 337 25.08 6.98 15.18
CA GLU A 337 25.92 6.11 15.98
C GLU A 337 27.35 6.67 16.04
N THR A 338 28.09 6.45 17.14
CA THR A 338 29.48 6.93 17.26
C THR A 338 30.40 6.27 16.23
N PHE A 339 30.07 5.04 15.81
CA PHE A 339 30.73 4.32 14.73
C PHE A 339 29.73 3.87 13.65
N GLN A 340 30.15 3.97 12.40
CA GLN A 340 29.46 3.42 11.25
C GLN A 340 29.69 1.90 11.16
N GLU A 341 28.84 1.23 10.37
CA GLU A 341 29.07 -0.17 10.02
C GLU A 341 30.43 -0.37 9.35
N GLY A 342 31.17 -1.40 9.76
CA GLY A 342 32.56 -1.62 9.35
C GLY A 342 33.61 -0.88 10.20
N GLY A 343 33.21 -0.27 11.32
CA GLY A 343 34.14 0.24 12.35
C GLY A 343 34.77 1.60 12.03
N LYS A 344 34.27 2.32 11.02
CA LYS A 344 34.71 3.69 10.73
C LYS A 344 34.08 4.64 11.75
N PRO A 345 34.85 5.53 12.42
CA PRO A 345 34.28 6.47 13.36
C PRO A 345 33.42 7.51 12.62
N THR A 346 32.24 7.80 13.16
CA THR A 346 31.39 8.91 12.69
C THR A 346 32.00 10.25 13.10
N PHE A 347 32.48 10.32 14.34
CA PHE A 347 33.11 11.52 14.86
C PHE A 347 34.60 11.55 14.52
N VAL A 348 35.03 12.57 13.77
CA VAL A 348 36.38 12.69 13.21
C VAL A 348 37.00 14.05 13.49
N ASP A 349 38.32 14.12 13.54
CA ASP A 349 39.03 15.38 13.78
C ASP A 349 38.90 16.38 12.62
N THR A 350 38.72 15.87 11.40
CA THR A 350 38.54 16.67 10.19
C THR A 350 37.66 15.89 9.22
N LEU A 351 36.60 16.54 8.74
CA LEU A 351 35.70 15.95 7.74
C LEU A 351 36.46 15.65 6.44
N ASP A 352 36.20 14.50 5.84
CA ASP A 352 36.71 14.16 4.51
C ASP A 352 36.30 15.19 3.45
N ALA A 353 35.13 15.82 3.64
CA ALA A 353 34.62 16.92 2.83
C ALA A 353 35.66 18.05 2.61
N VAL A 354 36.51 18.34 3.60
CA VAL A 354 37.55 19.38 3.48
C VAL A 354 38.60 18.99 2.45
N ALA A 355 39.04 17.72 2.46
CA ALA A 355 40.01 17.22 1.50
C ALA A 355 39.41 17.15 0.10
N VAL A 356 38.16 16.68 -0.01
CA VAL A 356 37.42 16.58 -1.28
C VAL A 356 37.26 17.96 -1.92
N ALA A 357 36.91 18.99 -1.15
CA ALA A 357 36.79 20.35 -1.66
C ALA A 357 38.10 20.89 -2.22
N LYS A 358 39.21 20.71 -1.49
CA LYS A 358 40.55 21.13 -1.94
C LYS A 358 40.97 20.44 -3.23
N GLN A 359 40.71 19.13 -3.34
CA GLN A 359 41.07 18.34 -4.53
C GLN A 359 40.21 18.70 -5.75
N SER A 360 38.94 19.05 -5.52
CA SER A 360 37.96 19.32 -6.57
C SER A 360 37.84 20.79 -6.93
N GLY A 361 38.66 21.67 -6.32
CA GLY A 361 38.58 23.12 -6.52
C GLY A 361 37.30 23.78 -5.99
N MET A 362 36.58 23.15 -5.06
CA MET A 362 35.39 23.74 -4.46
C MET A 362 35.78 24.85 -3.48
N PRO A 363 35.08 26.00 -3.49
CA PRO A 363 35.43 27.14 -2.64
C PRO A 363 35.18 26.88 -1.16
N LEU A 364 34.30 25.93 -0.83
CA LEU A 364 33.90 25.56 0.52
C LEU A 364 33.85 24.05 0.64
N ALA A 365 34.10 23.53 1.85
CA ALA A 365 33.85 22.14 2.16
C ALA A 365 32.34 21.85 2.04
N PRO A 366 31.91 20.78 1.35
CA PRO A 366 30.49 20.44 1.23
C PRO A 366 29.96 19.93 2.58
N ILE A 367 29.53 20.86 3.42
CA ILE A 367 28.90 20.61 4.73
C ILE A 367 27.39 20.52 4.52
N MET A 368 26.79 19.43 5.00
CA MET A 368 25.36 19.19 4.87
C MET A 368 24.58 19.96 5.93
N ILE A 369 25.01 19.91 7.20
CA ILE A 369 24.46 20.71 8.30
C ILE A 369 25.63 21.25 9.12
N TYR A 370 25.65 22.58 9.28
CA TYR A 370 26.68 23.26 10.06
C TYR A 370 26.46 23.06 11.57
N GLY A 371 27.54 23.02 12.34
CA GLY A 371 27.46 22.72 13.77
C GLY A 371 26.62 23.73 14.54
N ASP A 372 26.69 25.02 14.21
CA ASP A 372 25.93 26.08 14.87
C ASP A 372 24.41 26.01 14.64
N ASP A 373 23.97 25.32 13.58
CA ASP A 373 22.56 25.02 13.35
C ASP A 373 22.04 23.83 14.18
N VAL A 374 22.93 22.91 14.59
CA VAL A 374 22.54 21.73 15.38
C VAL A 374 22.16 22.14 16.81
N THR A 375 20.92 21.82 17.19
CA THR A 375 20.41 22.03 18.55
C THR A 375 20.58 20.80 19.43
N HIS A 376 20.53 19.60 18.84
CA HIS A 376 20.68 18.33 19.55
C HIS A 376 21.62 17.39 18.79
N LEU A 377 22.56 16.79 19.50
CA LEU A 377 23.35 15.67 19.01
C LEU A 377 22.98 14.43 19.81
N LEU A 378 22.44 13.41 19.15
CA LEU A 378 21.94 12.18 19.75
C LEU A 378 22.77 11.00 19.23
N THR A 379 23.38 10.27 20.17
CA THR A 379 24.14 9.04 19.92
C THR A 379 23.62 7.92 20.81
N GLU A 380 24.18 6.71 20.68
CA GLU A 380 23.92 5.59 21.59
C GLU A 380 24.42 5.83 23.02
N ASP A 381 25.34 6.79 23.21
CA ASP A 381 25.86 7.17 24.53
C ASP A 381 24.96 8.17 25.25
N GLY A 382 24.25 9.03 24.51
CA GLY A 382 23.32 10.00 25.08
C GLY A 382 22.95 11.14 24.14
N ILE A 383 22.38 12.21 24.72
CA ILE A 383 22.00 13.44 24.03
C ILE A 383 22.86 14.58 24.55
N ALA A 384 23.44 15.37 23.64
CA ALA A 384 23.98 16.69 23.95
C ALA A 384 22.99 17.78 23.49
N TYR A 385 22.53 18.61 24.43
CA TYR A 385 21.58 19.71 24.21
C TYR A 385 22.31 20.98 23.76
N LEU A 386 22.93 20.94 22.57
CA LEU A 386 23.83 21.97 22.06
C LEU A 386 23.21 23.38 21.96
N TYR A 387 21.88 23.50 21.92
CA TYR A 387 21.20 24.79 21.98
C TYR A 387 21.46 25.57 23.28
N LYS A 388 21.84 24.87 24.37
CA LYS A 388 22.19 25.46 25.67
C LYS A 388 23.66 25.88 25.76
N ALA A 389 24.50 25.54 24.78
CA ALA A 389 25.92 25.85 24.83
C ALA A 389 26.15 27.36 24.82
N ARG A 390 26.90 27.86 25.81
CA ARG A 390 27.22 29.29 25.99
C ARG A 390 28.44 29.73 25.18
N SER A 391 29.25 28.79 24.73
CA SER A 391 30.45 29.02 23.93
C SER A 391 30.73 27.84 23.01
N LEU A 392 31.60 28.06 22.01
CA LEU A 392 32.07 26.99 21.14
C LEU A 392 32.85 25.91 21.93
N GLU A 393 33.59 26.31 22.97
CA GLU A 393 34.31 25.37 23.82
C GLU A 393 33.36 24.47 24.61
N GLU A 394 32.29 25.03 25.17
CA GLU A 394 31.25 24.26 25.87
C GLU A 394 30.54 23.31 24.89
N ARG A 395 30.21 23.77 23.68
CA ARG A 395 29.67 22.93 22.60
C ARG A 395 30.60 21.75 22.29
N ARG A 396 31.89 21.99 22.08
CA ARG A 396 32.90 20.94 21.82
C ARG A 396 32.96 19.92 22.95
N ALA A 397 32.93 20.38 24.20
CA ALA A 397 32.91 19.50 25.37
C ALA A 397 31.65 18.64 25.41
N MET A 398 30.48 19.22 25.10
CA MET A 398 29.20 18.50 25.07
C MET A 398 29.17 17.45 23.96
N ILE A 399 29.72 17.77 22.78
CA ILE A 399 29.87 16.82 21.67
C ILE A 399 30.79 15.66 22.07
N ALA A 400 31.97 15.96 22.62
CA ALA A 400 32.92 14.94 23.06
C ALA A 400 32.31 13.99 24.10
N ALA A 401 31.48 14.52 25.02
CA ALA A 401 30.83 13.72 26.06
C ALA A 401 29.87 12.63 25.54
N VAL A 402 29.36 12.76 24.31
CA VAL A 402 28.45 11.77 23.68
C VAL A 402 29.06 11.10 22.44
N ALA A 403 30.34 11.34 22.15
CA ALA A 403 31.03 10.83 20.96
C ALA A 403 31.76 9.49 21.20
N GLY A 404 31.51 8.81 22.32
CA GLY A 404 32.05 7.50 22.66
C GLY A 404 33.57 7.44 22.67
N VAL A 405 34.13 6.36 22.10
CA VAL A 405 35.59 6.12 22.05
C VAL A 405 36.23 6.58 20.72
N THR A 406 35.58 7.50 20.02
CA THR A 406 36.11 8.12 18.78
C THR A 406 37.24 9.11 19.08
N SER A 407 37.93 9.62 18.05
CA SER A 407 39.00 10.62 18.25
C SER A 407 38.49 11.92 18.92
N ILE A 408 37.22 12.27 18.68
CA ILE A 408 36.55 13.39 19.35
C ILE A 408 36.16 13.01 20.78
N GLY A 409 35.57 11.82 20.97
CA GLY A 409 35.14 11.35 22.29
C GLY A 409 36.28 11.16 23.29
N LEU A 410 37.46 10.73 22.82
CA LEU A 410 38.67 10.61 23.65
C LEU A 410 39.21 11.95 24.20
N ARG A 411 38.71 13.09 23.71
CA ARG A 411 39.03 14.43 24.24
C ARG A 411 38.18 14.79 25.45
N HIS A 412 37.12 14.03 25.71
CA HIS A 412 36.24 14.26 26.84
C HIS A 412 36.98 14.09 28.17
N ASP A 413 36.71 14.98 29.12
CA ASP A 413 37.19 14.87 30.49
C ASP A 413 36.11 14.18 31.34
N PRO A 414 36.31 12.90 31.75
CA PRO A 414 35.28 12.15 32.46
C PRO A 414 34.85 12.81 33.78
N SER A 415 35.72 13.61 34.40
CA SER A 415 35.41 14.33 35.65
C SER A 415 34.31 15.39 35.47
N LYS A 416 34.08 15.86 34.23
CA LYS A 416 33.04 16.85 33.89
C LYS A 416 31.69 16.23 33.56
N THR A 417 31.62 14.92 33.29
CA THR A 417 30.37 14.24 32.90
C THR A 417 29.24 14.49 33.88
N GLU A 418 29.50 14.28 35.17
CA GLU A 418 28.47 14.40 36.20
C GLU A 418 27.98 15.84 36.37
N GLN A 419 28.87 16.82 36.18
CA GLN A 419 28.49 18.23 36.14
C GLN A 419 27.60 18.53 34.93
N MET A 420 27.99 18.09 33.74
CA MET A 420 27.20 18.31 32.51
C MET A 420 25.82 17.67 32.57
N ARG A 421 25.70 16.48 33.18
CA ARG A 421 24.42 15.81 33.42
C ARG A 421 23.54 16.61 34.39
N ARG A 422 24.12 17.05 35.51
CA ARG A 422 23.43 17.86 36.53
C ARG A 422 22.93 19.19 35.98
N ASP A 423 23.74 19.85 35.15
CA ASP A 423 23.40 21.12 34.51
C ASP A 423 22.42 20.93 33.32
N GLY A 424 22.08 19.67 33.01
CA GLY A 424 21.20 19.28 31.90
C GLY A 424 21.75 19.70 30.54
N LEU A 425 23.08 19.74 30.38
CA LEU A 425 23.75 19.98 29.11
C LEU A 425 23.83 18.68 28.29
N ILE A 426 24.00 17.56 28.98
CA ILE A 426 23.90 16.23 28.38
C ILE A 426 22.87 15.39 29.14
N ALA A 427 22.31 14.38 28.49
CA ALA A 427 21.52 13.33 29.14
C ALA A 427 21.94 11.97 28.62
N LEU A 428 22.37 11.09 29.53
CA LEU A 428 22.57 9.68 29.25
C LEU A 428 21.20 8.96 29.23
N PRO A 429 21.10 7.73 28.68
CA PRO A 429 19.87 6.93 28.74
C PRO A 429 19.29 6.86 30.17
N GLU A 430 20.15 6.73 31.17
CA GLU A 430 19.74 6.65 32.58
C GLU A 430 19.08 7.94 33.09
N ASP A 431 19.51 9.11 32.61
CA ASP A 431 18.92 10.41 32.97
C ASP A 431 17.51 10.59 32.41
N LEU A 432 17.20 9.82 31.36
CA LEU A 432 15.91 9.78 30.70
C LEU A 432 15.05 8.61 31.19
N ASP A 433 15.49 7.86 32.22
CA ASP A 433 14.80 6.65 32.67
C ASP A 433 14.58 5.67 31.49
N VAL A 434 15.63 5.53 30.68
CA VAL A 434 15.75 4.56 29.58
C VAL A 434 16.88 3.59 29.93
N ARG A 435 16.52 2.34 30.20
CA ARG A 435 17.53 1.29 30.42
C ARG A 435 17.98 0.74 29.07
N ARG A 436 19.30 0.69 28.84
CA ARG A 436 19.90 0.14 27.61
C ARG A 436 19.44 -1.29 27.31
N SER A 437 19.18 -2.11 28.34
CA SER A 437 18.68 -3.49 28.21
C SER A 437 17.25 -3.60 27.68
N ASP A 438 16.43 -2.55 27.84
CA ASP A 438 15.03 -2.56 27.39
C ASP A 438 14.92 -2.26 25.89
N ALA A 439 15.97 -1.68 25.30
CA ALA A 439 16.06 -1.41 23.88
C ALA A 439 16.24 -2.71 23.10
N SER A 440 15.14 -3.21 22.54
CA SER A 440 15.11 -4.42 21.72
C SER A 440 14.14 -4.29 20.56
N ARG A 441 14.27 -5.16 19.57
CA ARG A 441 13.35 -5.21 18.42
C ARG A 441 11.91 -5.55 18.80
N GLU A 442 11.66 -6.04 20.02
CA GLU A 442 10.31 -6.27 20.53
C GLU A 442 9.51 -4.97 20.72
N LEU A 443 10.19 -3.82 20.81
CA LEU A 443 9.54 -2.52 20.83
C LEU A 443 8.98 -2.12 19.45
N LEU A 444 9.47 -2.69 18.34
CA LEU A 444 8.98 -2.32 17.02
C LEU A 444 7.54 -2.81 16.83
N ALA A 445 6.63 -1.90 16.47
CA ALA A 445 5.24 -2.23 16.14
C ALA A 445 5.14 -3.20 14.95
N ALA A 446 6.06 -3.08 14.00
CA ALA A 446 6.25 -4.01 12.88
C ALA A 446 7.72 -4.41 12.78
N LYS A 447 7.99 -5.72 12.74
CA LYS A 447 9.35 -6.30 12.78
C LYS A 447 9.82 -6.75 11.39
N SER A 448 8.93 -6.70 10.40
CA SER A 448 9.17 -7.09 9.02
C SER A 448 8.28 -6.31 8.03
N ILE A 449 8.60 -6.39 6.73
CA ILE A 449 7.71 -5.89 5.67
C ILE A 449 6.33 -6.60 5.72
N ALA A 450 6.27 -7.88 6.08
CA ALA A 450 5.00 -8.60 6.18
C ALA A 450 4.09 -8.02 7.26
N ASP A 451 4.68 -7.64 8.40
CA ASP A 451 3.96 -6.97 9.49
C ASP A 451 3.46 -5.60 9.04
N LEU A 452 4.26 -4.84 8.28
CA LEU A 452 3.82 -3.55 7.71
C LEU A 452 2.60 -3.71 6.78
N VAL A 453 2.58 -4.77 5.96
CA VAL A 453 1.44 -5.10 5.09
C VAL A 453 0.22 -5.51 5.90
N GLU A 454 0.41 -6.18 7.04
CA GLU A 454 -0.68 -6.52 7.96
C GLU A 454 -1.24 -5.26 8.64
N TRP A 455 -0.36 -4.40 9.17
CA TRP A 455 -0.71 -3.09 9.72
C TRP A 455 -1.42 -2.20 8.71
N SER A 456 -1.04 -2.24 7.43
CA SER A 456 -1.71 -1.49 6.36
C SER A 456 -3.13 -2.03 6.04
N GLY A 457 -3.67 -2.88 6.92
CA GLY A 457 -5.00 -3.46 6.85
C GLY A 457 -5.08 -4.77 6.08
N GLY A 458 -3.94 -5.37 5.67
CA GLY A 458 -3.91 -6.68 5.00
C GLY A 458 -4.95 -6.84 3.89
N LEU A 459 -5.34 -5.74 3.21
CA LEU A 459 -6.60 -5.61 2.48
C LEU A 459 -6.86 -6.78 1.51
N PRO A 460 -5.85 -7.28 0.76
CA PRO A 460 -5.99 -8.48 -0.06
C PRO A 460 -6.27 -9.76 0.75
N LYS A 461 -5.55 -9.98 1.85
CA LYS A 461 -5.62 -11.20 2.68
C LYS A 461 -6.87 -11.25 3.55
N ALA A 462 -7.22 -10.15 4.22
CA ALA A 462 -8.45 -10.04 4.99
C ALA A 462 -9.69 -10.19 4.09
N ARG A 463 -9.67 -9.57 2.90
CA ARG A 463 -10.73 -9.73 1.90
C ARG A 463 -10.79 -11.14 1.34
N ALA A 464 -9.65 -11.76 1.02
CA ALA A 464 -9.59 -13.14 0.56
C ALA A 464 -10.21 -14.12 1.58
N LYS A 465 -9.88 -13.95 2.87
CA LYS A 465 -10.51 -14.70 3.98
C LYS A 465 -12.01 -14.50 4.05
N ARG A 466 -12.48 -13.25 3.95
CA ARG A 466 -13.92 -12.94 3.97
C ARG A 466 -14.66 -13.54 2.77
N LEU A 467 -14.10 -13.42 1.57
CA LEU A 467 -14.67 -14.00 0.35
C LEU A 467 -14.72 -15.53 0.42
N ALA A 468 -13.66 -16.18 0.91
CA ALA A 468 -13.64 -17.62 1.11
C ALA A 468 -14.68 -18.10 2.13
N ALA A 469 -14.87 -17.36 3.24
CA ALA A 469 -15.91 -17.64 4.21
C ALA A 469 -17.32 -17.49 3.60
N LEU A 470 -17.55 -16.50 2.73
CA LEU A 470 -18.83 -16.37 2.01
C LEU A 470 -19.10 -17.53 1.05
N VAL A 471 -18.06 -18.08 0.41
CA VAL A 471 -18.16 -19.28 -0.42
C VAL A 471 -18.50 -20.51 0.44
N GLU A 472 -17.78 -20.71 1.55
CA GLU A 472 -18.05 -21.77 2.52
C GLU A 472 -19.52 -21.71 3.01
N SER A 473 -19.98 -20.54 3.45
CA SER A 473 -21.38 -20.35 3.84
C SER A 473 -22.37 -20.55 2.69
N ALA A 474 -21.99 -20.34 1.44
CA ALA A 474 -22.89 -20.58 0.29
C ALA A 474 -23.06 -22.08 0.03
N LEU A 475 -21.98 -22.85 0.15
CA LEU A 475 -22.00 -24.31 0.06
C LEU A 475 -22.79 -24.93 1.22
N ILE A 476 -22.55 -24.47 2.44
CA ILE A 476 -23.29 -24.97 3.62
C ILE A 476 -24.79 -24.62 3.50
N ASP A 477 -25.14 -23.40 3.10
CA ASP A 477 -26.54 -23.01 2.91
C ASP A 477 -27.22 -23.79 1.78
N GLU A 478 -26.50 -24.14 0.71
CA GLU A 478 -27.01 -25.02 -0.34
C GLU A 478 -27.30 -26.42 0.22
N VAL A 479 -26.35 -27.02 0.94
CA VAL A 479 -26.47 -28.39 1.46
C VAL A 479 -27.55 -28.50 2.53
N THR A 480 -27.65 -27.50 3.41
CA THR A 480 -28.61 -27.47 4.51
C THR A 480 -30.01 -27.00 4.09
N LEU A 481 -30.15 -26.45 2.87
CA LEU A 481 -31.46 -26.14 2.29
C LEU A 481 -32.29 -27.41 2.18
N SER A 482 -33.52 -27.38 2.70
CA SER A 482 -34.45 -28.49 2.64
C SER A 482 -35.88 -27.98 2.53
N PRO A 483 -36.72 -28.58 1.68
CA PRO A 483 -36.44 -29.78 0.88
C PRO A 483 -35.72 -29.48 -0.44
N LYS A 484 -34.85 -30.39 -0.92
CA LYS A 484 -34.28 -30.38 -2.29
C LYS A 484 -34.59 -31.68 -3.05
N PRO A 485 -35.23 -31.63 -4.23
CA PRO A 485 -35.71 -32.84 -4.90
C PRO A 485 -34.54 -33.61 -5.52
N GLY A 486 -34.37 -34.87 -5.12
CA GLY A 486 -33.31 -35.78 -5.61
C GLY A 486 -31.87 -35.42 -5.23
N LEU A 487 -31.64 -34.29 -4.54
CA LEU A 487 -30.35 -33.87 -3.98
C LEU A 487 -30.21 -34.32 -2.53
N VAL A 488 -28.97 -34.30 -2.04
CA VAL A 488 -28.68 -34.45 -0.61
C VAL A 488 -29.18 -33.22 0.13
N ASP A 489 -29.96 -33.41 1.19
CA ASP A 489 -30.36 -32.36 2.12
C ASP A 489 -30.45 -32.92 3.56
N VAL A 490 -30.92 -32.12 4.52
CA VAL A 490 -31.02 -32.57 5.93
C VAL A 490 -32.03 -33.71 6.17
N ARG A 491 -32.88 -34.06 5.19
CA ARG A 491 -33.81 -35.19 5.27
C ARG A 491 -33.15 -36.50 4.83
N GLY A 492 -32.08 -36.45 4.03
CA GLY A 492 -31.34 -37.65 3.62
C GLY A 492 -30.49 -37.48 2.36
N ASN A 493 -30.08 -38.63 1.80
CA ASN A 493 -29.04 -38.71 0.76
C ASN A 493 -29.55 -38.45 -0.67
N GLY A 494 -30.83 -38.10 -0.82
CA GLY A 494 -31.47 -37.95 -2.14
C GLY A 494 -31.30 -39.22 -2.99
N ALA A 495 -30.87 -39.04 -4.24
CA ALA A 495 -30.60 -40.15 -5.16
C ALA A 495 -29.21 -40.81 -4.99
N HIS A 496 -28.43 -40.43 -3.97
CA HIS A 496 -27.08 -40.96 -3.73
C HIS A 496 -27.06 -42.01 -2.60
N HIS A 497 -26.03 -42.87 -2.64
CA HIS A 497 -25.78 -43.88 -1.58
C HIS A 497 -24.48 -43.61 -0.81
N ASP A 498 -23.62 -42.77 -1.37
CA ASP A 498 -22.25 -42.46 -0.95
C ASP A 498 -22.10 -41.04 -0.38
N LEU A 499 -23.18 -40.26 -0.35
CA LEU A 499 -23.20 -38.86 0.08
C LEU A 499 -24.29 -38.61 1.13
N ASP A 500 -23.94 -37.88 2.19
CA ASP A 500 -24.88 -37.31 3.15
C ASP A 500 -24.54 -35.83 3.44
N TRP A 501 -25.46 -35.11 4.08
CA TRP A 501 -25.30 -33.67 4.32
C TRP A 501 -24.11 -33.35 5.25
N THR A 502 -23.74 -34.26 6.17
CA THR A 502 -22.63 -34.05 7.11
C THR A 502 -21.30 -34.12 6.35
N LEU A 503 -21.17 -35.10 5.45
CA LEU A 503 -20.01 -35.25 4.58
C LEU A 503 -19.85 -34.04 3.64
N MET A 504 -20.96 -33.51 3.12
CA MET A 504 -20.92 -32.30 2.29
C MET A 504 -20.54 -31.05 3.11
N VAL A 505 -21.05 -30.86 4.34
CA VAL A 505 -20.60 -29.76 5.21
C VAL A 505 -19.11 -29.87 5.53
N HIS A 506 -18.62 -31.08 5.86
CA HIS A 506 -17.20 -31.33 6.07
C HIS A 506 -16.37 -30.95 4.83
N SER A 507 -16.84 -31.35 3.64
CA SER A 507 -16.20 -30.99 2.38
C SER A 507 -16.16 -29.47 2.13
N ALA A 508 -17.23 -28.73 2.43
CA ALA A 508 -17.26 -27.27 2.27
C ALA A 508 -16.24 -26.57 3.17
N GLN A 509 -16.09 -27.03 4.42
CA GLN A 509 -15.09 -26.52 5.37
C GLN A 509 -13.66 -26.82 4.90
N THR A 510 -13.40 -28.04 4.41
CA THR A 510 -12.10 -28.45 3.86
C THR A 510 -11.68 -27.61 2.65
N LEU A 511 -12.65 -27.14 1.85
CA LEU A 511 -12.37 -26.34 0.66
C LEU A 511 -12.07 -24.87 0.95
N ARG A 512 -12.36 -24.36 2.16
CA ARG A 512 -12.15 -22.95 2.52
C ARG A 512 -10.73 -22.44 2.23
N PRO A 513 -9.64 -23.16 2.58
CA PRO A 513 -8.28 -22.68 2.30
C PRO A 513 -7.98 -22.56 0.79
N ALA A 514 -8.54 -23.46 -0.04
CA ALA A 514 -8.38 -23.41 -1.49
C ALA A 514 -9.06 -22.15 -2.07
N PHE A 515 -10.28 -21.84 -1.62
CA PHE A 515 -10.96 -20.60 -2.02
C PHE A 515 -10.26 -19.34 -1.51
N GLU A 516 -9.67 -19.36 -0.31
CA GLU A 516 -8.83 -18.25 0.20
C GLU A 516 -7.61 -18.03 -0.70
N ALA A 517 -6.92 -19.11 -1.10
CA ALA A 517 -5.76 -19.02 -1.98
C ALA A 517 -6.13 -18.50 -3.38
N MET A 518 -7.28 -18.92 -3.93
CA MET A 518 -7.80 -18.42 -5.21
C MET A 518 -8.21 -16.95 -5.14
N ALA A 519 -8.82 -16.51 -4.04
CA ALA A 519 -9.18 -15.12 -3.80
C ALA A 519 -7.92 -14.25 -3.63
N LEU A 520 -6.92 -14.75 -2.92
CA LEU A 520 -5.64 -14.07 -2.75
C LEU A 520 -4.90 -13.92 -4.08
N ALA A 521 -4.88 -14.99 -4.90
CA ALA A 521 -4.33 -14.93 -6.26
C ALA A 521 -5.02 -13.87 -7.12
N GLY A 522 -6.35 -13.74 -7.01
CA GLY A 522 -7.10 -12.69 -7.69
C GLY A 522 -6.77 -11.28 -7.23
N ALA A 523 -6.49 -11.07 -5.93
CA ALA A 523 -6.15 -9.76 -5.39
C ALA A 523 -4.70 -9.33 -5.69
N GLN A 524 -3.80 -10.29 -5.92
CA GLN A 524 -2.37 -10.09 -6.14
C GLN A 524 -1.99 -9.97 -7.62
N ILE A 525 -2.96 -9.86 -8.54
CA ILE A 525 -2.63 -9.78 -9.95
C ILE A 525 -1.96 -8.44 -10.29
N GLU A 526 -0.76 -8.51 -10.88
CA GLU A 526 0.00 -7.35 -11.34
C GLU A 526 -0.56 -6.83 -12.67
N MET A 527 -0.55 -5.50 -12.88
CA MET A 527 -1.03 -4.84 -14.09
C MET A 527 -0.02 -4.94 -15.25
N GLN A 528 0.45 -6.15 -15.55
CA GLN A 528 1.41 -6.42 -16.64
C GLN A 528 0.79 -7.31 -17.73
N ALA A 529 1.28 -7.19 -18.96
CA ALA A 529 0.93 -8.10 -20.05
C ALA A 529 1.30 -9.55 -19.68
N GLY A 530 0.34 -10.48 -19.83
CA GLY A 530 0.53 -11.90 -19.47
C GLY A 530 0.08 -12.29 -18.04
N ALA A 531 -0.23 -11.32 -17.17
CA ALA A 531 -0.64 -11.60 -15.79
C ALA A 531 -1.95 -12.42 -15.69
N GLN A 532 -2.87 -12.27 -16.64
CA GLN A 532 -4.14 -13.02 -16.66
C GLN A 532 -3.95 -14.51 -17.01
N LEU A 533 -2.98 -14.84 -17.89
CA LEU A 533 -2.64 -16.24 -18.19
C LEU A 533 -2.01 -16.91 -16.96
N ALA A 534 -1.03 -16.24 -16.35
CA ALA A 534 -0.40 -16.73 -15.12
C ALA A 534 -1.42 -16.91 -13.98
N LEU A 535 -2.37 -15.98 -13.83
CA LEU A 535 -3.46 -16.12 -12.87
C LEU A 535 -4.34 -17.33 -13.20
N ARG A 536 -4.75 -17.50 -14.46
CA ARG A 536 -5.58 -18.62 -14.88
C ARG A 536 -4.92 -19.97 -14.59
N GLU A 537 -3.62 -20.10 -14.84
CA GLU A 537 -2.83 -21.31 -14.55
C GLU A 537 -2.67 -21.53 -13.04
N ARG A 538 -2.43 -20.45 -12.28
CA ARG A 538 -2.32 -20.49 -10.82
C ARG A 538 -3.63 -20.96 -10.17
N ILE A 539 -4.77 -20.37 -10.54
CA ILE A 539 -6.07 -20.80 -9.98
C ILE A 539 -6.47 -22.19 -10.48
N GLY A 540 -6.04 -22.58 -11.68
CA GLY A 540 -6.21 -23.95 -12.20
C GLY A 540 -5.47 -24.98 -11.34
N ARG A 541 -4.22 -24.70 -10.97
CA ARG A 541 -3.44 -25.53 -10.03
C ARG A 541 -4.11 -25.59 -8.65
N LEU A 542 -4.45 -24.44 -8.07
CA LEU A 542 -5.13 -24.35 -6.77
C LEU A 542 -6.46 -25.11 -6.76
N GLY A 543 -7.19 -25.13 -7.88
CA GLY A 543 -8.43 -25.88 -8.02
C GLY A 543 -8.22 -27.39 -7.98
N ARG A 544 -7.18 -27.89 -8.65
CA ARG A 544 -6.80 -29.31 -8.61
C ARG A 544 -6.31 -29.73 -7.22
N GLU A 545 -5.56 -28.87 -6.54
CA GLU A 545 -5.15 -29.09 -5.15
C GLU A 545 -6.37 -29.13 -4.20
N GLY A 546 -7.31 -28.20 -4.36
CA GLY A 546 -8.57 -28.19 -3.60
C GLY A 546 -9.42 -29.44 -3.87
N GLU A 547 -9.48 -29.91 -5.10
CA GLU A 547 -10.18 -31.16 -5.45
C GLU A 547 -9.52 -32.38 -4.81
N ALA A 548 -8.19 -32.46 -4.80
CA ALA A 548 -7.47 -33.54 -4.14
C ALA A 548 -7.74 -33.56 -2.63
N ALA A 549 -7.66 -32.39 -1.97
CA ALA A 549 -7.96 -32.24 -0.56
C ALA A 549 -9.42 -32.60 -0.22
N MET A 550 -10.36 -32.23 -1.09
CA MET A 550 -11.76 -32.62 -0.98
C MET A 550 -11.90 -34.14 -1.02
N LEU A 551 -11.34 -34.81 -2.03
CA LEU A 551 -11.42 -36.27 -2.17
C LEU A 551 -10.76 -37.00 -1.00
N GLU A 552 -9.64 -36.50 -0.49
CA GLU A 552 -9.00 -37.06 0.70
C GLU A 552 -9.91 -36.98 1.92
N ALA A 553 -10.48 -35.80 2.18
CA ALA A 553 -11.38 -35.58 3.32
C ALA A 553 -12.70 -36.36 3.21
N THR A 554 -13.13 -36.70 2.00
CA THR A 554 -14.39 -37.41 1.75
C THR A 554 -14.22 -38.91 1.44
N GLY A 555 -13.02 -39.48 1.63
CA GLY A 555 -12.78 -40.90 1.37
C GLY A 555 -12.92 -41.29 -0.11
N GLY A 556 -12.66 -40.36 -1.03
CA GLY A 556 -12.75 -40.53 -2.48
C GLY A 556 -14.10 -40.16 -3.08
N VAL A 557 -15.07 -39.71 -2.27
CA VAL A 557 -16.40 -39.34 -2.74
C VAL A 557 -16.40 -37.92 -3.31
N ASN A 558 -16.92 -37.74 -4.53
CA ASN A 558 -17.03 -36.42 -5.13
C ASN A 558 -18.25 -35.65 -4.58
N THR A 559 -17.99 -34.62 -3.78
CA THR A 559 -19.01 -33.72 -3.20
C THR A 559 -19.21 -32.43 -3.98
N HIS A 560 -18.13 -31.70 -4.31
CA HIS A 560 -18.16 -30.30 -4.76
C HIS A 560 -17.26 -29.98 -5.97
N ARG A 561 -16.88 -30.97 -6.79
CA ARG A 561 -15.96 -30.72 -7.93
C ARG A 561 -16.46 -29.61 -8.88
N GLY A 562 -17.75 -29.57 -9.19
CA GLY A 562 -18.33 -28.51 -10.03
C GLY A 562 -18.38 -27.15 -9.33
N ALA A 563 -18.71 -27.13 -8.04
CA ALA A 563 -18.60 -25.95 -7.17
C ALA A 563 -17.18 -25.38 -7.08
N ILE A 564 -16.13 -26.19 -6.95
CA ILE A 564 -14.72 -25.72 -6.95
C ILE A 564 -14.42 -24.91 -8.22
N TRP A 565 -14.88 -25.41 -9.36
CA TRP A 565 -14.72 -24.71 -10.63
C TRP A 565 -15.47 -23.38 -10.68
N ALA A 566 -16.79 -23.42 -10.40
CA ALA A 566 -17.65 -22.24 -10.51
C ALA A 566 -17.30 -21.16 -9.47
N LEU A 567 -17.27 -21.52 -8.19
CA LEU A 567 -17.01 -20.60 -7.08
C LEU A 567 -15.54 -20.19 -7.04
N GLY A 568 -14.60 -21.04 -7.48
CA GLY A 568 -13.20 -20.68 -7.61
C GLY A 568 -12.98 -19.52 -8.60
N LEU A 569 -13.61 -19.58 -9.77
CA LEU A 569 -13.57 -18.48 -10.74
C LEU A 569 -14.27 -17.22 -10.21
N LEU A 570 -15.43 -17.36 -9.57
CA LEU A 570 -16.20 -16.23 -9.05
C LEU A 570 -15.50 -15.54 -7.86
N VAL A 571 -14.90 -16.29 -6.94
CA VAL A 571 -14.18 -15.73 -5.78
C VAL A 571 -12.91 -15.01 -6.22
N THR A 572 -12.17 -15.56 -7.18
CA THR A 572 -11.03 -14.87 -7.82
C THR A 572 -11.49 -13.58 -8.51
N ALA A 573 -12.57 -13.65 -9.30
CA ALA A 573 -13.10 -12.50 -10.04
C ALA A 573 -13.67 -11.40 -9.11
N ALA A 574 -14.26 -11.77 -7.97
CA ALA A 574 -14.70 -10.81 -6.95
C ALA A 574 -13.49 -10.10 -6.32
N SER A 575 -12.42 -10.84 -6.04
CA SER A 575 -11.20 -10.32 -5.42
C SER A 575 -10.38 -9.39 -6.33
N GLN A 576 -10.42 -9.61 -7.65
CA GLN A 576 -9.71 -8.80 -8.66
C GLN A 576 -10.13 -7.32 -8.68
N ALA A 577 -11.40 -7.00 -8.43
CA ALA A 577 -11.91 -5.64 -8.49
C ALA A 577 -12.92 -5.40 -7.36
N PRO A 578 -12.42 -5.08 -6.15
CA PRO A 578 -13.23 -4.97 -4.94
C PRO A 578 -14.22 -3.81 -4.95
N HIS A 579 -14.03 -2.85 -5.85
CA HIS A 579 -14.92 -1.71 -6.04
C HIS A 579 -16.04 -1.98 -7.05
N ALA A 580 -16.09 -3.18 -7.67
CA ALA A 580 -17.07 -3.52 -8.70
C ALA A 580 -17.64 -4.92 -8.47
N LEU A 581 -18.40 -5.07 -7.38
CA LEU A 581 -18.88 -6.37 -6.86
C LEU A 581 -20.31 -6.74 -7.29
N SER A 582 -20.93 -6.01 -8.22
CA SER A 582 -22.22 -6.42 -8.76
C SER A 582 -22.12 -7.81 -9.40
N ALA A 583 -23.16 -8.64 -9.22
CA ALA A 583 -23.18 -10.03 -9.70
C ALA A 583 -22.79 -10.13 -11.19
N ALA A 584 -23.32 -9.24 -12.03
CA ALA A 584 -23.01 -9.19 -13.45
C ALA A 584 -21.54 -8.82 -13.74
N ALA A 585 -20.95 -7.89 -12.97
CA ALA A 585 -19.55 -7.50 -13.15
C ALA A 585 -18.59 -8.63 -12.74
N VAL A 586 -18.88 -9.31 -11.62
CA VAL A 586 -18.12 -10.47 -11.15
C VAL A 586 -18.20 -11.60 -12.16
N ALA A 587 -19.40 -11.95 -12.62
CA ALA A 587 -19.59 -13.02 -13.60
C ALA A 587 -18.90 -12.73 -14.94
N ARG A 588 -18.91 -11.48 -15.42
CA ARG A 588 -18.18 -11.07 -16.64
C ARG A 588 -16.66 -11.20 -16.49
N ARG A 589 -16.11 -10.89 -15.31
CA ARG A 589 -14.69 -11.11 -15.01
C ARG A 589 -14.34 -12.59 -14.96
N ALA A 590 -15.16 -13.38 -14.28
CA ALA A 590 -15.00 -14.83 -14.23
C ALA A 590 -15.05 -15.46 -15.63
N ALA A 591 -15.93 -14.98 -16.52
CA ALA A 591 -16.00 -15.41 -17.92
C ALA A 591 -14.71 -15.13 -18.69
N ARG A 592 -14.12 -13.94 -18.50
CA ARG A 592 -12.82 -13.62 -19.13
C ARG A 592 -11.73 -14.59 -18.70
N LEU A 593 -11.66 -14.93 -17.41
CA LEU A 593 -10.73 -15.94 -16.91
C LEU A 593 -11.02 -17.34 -17.48
N ALA A 594 -12.29 -17.74 -17.52
CA ALA A 594 -12.70 -19.05 -18.02
C ALA A 594 -12.36 -19.27 -19.51
N ASN A 595 -12.35 -18.20 -20.31
CA ASN A 595 -12.00 -18.23 -21.74
C ASN A 595 -10.48 -18.25 -22.01
N ILE A 596 -9.64 -18.10 -20.99
CA ILE A 596 -8.19 -18.22 -21.13
C ILE A 596 -7.80 -19.72 -21.04
N PRO A 597 -7.03 -20.26 -22.01
CA PRO A 597 -6.52 -21.62 -21.93
C PRO A 597 -5.56 -21.81 -20.74
N ASP A 598 -5.71 -22.92 -20.01
CA ASP A 598 -4.78 -23.37 -18.99
C ASP A 598 -3.91 -24.48 -19.58
N ARG A 599 -2.62 -24.19 -19.81
CA ARG A 599 -1.69 -25.13 -20.46
C ARG A 599 -1.42 -26.39 -19.62
N PHE A 600 -1.72 -26.33 -18.32
CA PHE A 600 -1.55 -27.43 -17.39
C PHE A 600 -2.85 -28.21 -17.14
N ALA A 601 -3.95 -27.85 -17.83
CA ALA A 601 -5.18 -28.62 -17.75
C ALA A 601 -4.99 -29.99 -18.47
N PRO A 602 -5.52 -31.09 -17.90
CA PRO A 602 -5.46 -32.39 -18.54
C PRO A 602 -6.24 -32.37 -19.87
N VAL A 603 -5.73 -33.09 -20.88
CA VAL A 603 -6.34 -33.20 -22.22
C VAL A 603 -7.72 -33.88 -22.16
N SER A 604 -7.87 -34.83 -21.23
CA SER A 604 -9.14 -35.47 -20.87
C SER A 604 -9.14 -35.69 -19.37
N THR A 605 -10.23 -35.31 -18.71
CA THR A 605 -10.42 -35.52 -17.26
C THR A 605 -10.94 -36.93 -16.96
N GLY A 606 -11.60 -37.57 -17.93
CA GLY A 606 -12.26 -38.86 -17.74
C GLY A 606 -13.42 -38.80 -16.74
N HIS A 607 -13.92 -37.61 -16.41
CA HIS A 607 -15.01 -37.42 -15.46
C HIS A 607 -16.39 -37.60 -16.11
N LYS A 608 -17.39 -37.94 -15.29
CA LYS A 608 -18.78 -38.14 -15.75
C LYS A 608 -19.35 -36.92 -16.47
N GLY A 609 -19.03 -35.71 -15.99
CA GLY A 609 -19.50 -34.46 -16.59
C GLY A 609 -18.91 -34.19 -17.99
N GLU A 610 -17.62 -34.46 -18.19
CA GLU A 610 -16.98 -34.32 -19.52
C GLU A 610 -17.55 -35.31 -20.53
N ARG A 611 -17.79 -36.57 -20.12
CA ARG A 611 -18.48 -37.55 -20.96
C ARG A 611 -19.90 -37.09 -21.34
N ALA A 612 -20.68 -36.61 -20.37
CA ALA A 612 -22.01 -36.10 -20.65
C ALA A 612 -22.01 -34.91 -21.63
N CYS A 613 -21.03 -34.01 -21.54
CA CYS A 613 -20.87 -32.95 -22.54
C CYS A 613 -20.65 -33.50 -23.95
N ASN A 614 -19.79 -34.53 -24.08
CA ASN A 614 -19.49 -35.15 -25.38
C ASN A 614 -20.70 -35.94 -25.93
N ASP A 615 -21.35 -36.74 -25.08
CA ASP A 615 -22.43 -37.64 -25.47
C ASP A 615 -23.71 -36.88 -25.87
N TYR A 616 -23.97 -35.73 -25.24
CA TYR A 616 -25.21 -34.97 -25.41
C TYR A 616 -25.02 -33.58 -26.05
N GLY A 617 -23.78 -33.18 -26.38
CA GLY A 617 -23.49 -31.89 -27.04
C GLY A 617 -23.75 -30.66 -26.17
N VAL A 618 -23.63 -30.78 -24.84
CA VAL A 618 -23.93 -29.71 -23.88
C VAL A 618 -22.66 -29.05 -23.32
N GLY A 619 -22.75 -27.81 -22.87
CA GLY A 619 -21.57 -27.03 -22.43
C GLY A 619 -21.05 -27.34 -21.01
N GLY A 620 -21.90 -27.89 -20.13
CA GLY A 620 -21.57 -28.18 -18.73
C GLY A 620 -21.07 -26.97 -17.93
N ALA A 621 -20.35 -27.23 -16.83
CA ALA A 621 -19.82 -26.19 -15.93
C ALA A 621 -18.85 -25.21 -16.64
N LYS A 622 -18.04 -25.71 -17.60
CA LYS A 622 -17.15 -24.89 -18.42
C LYS A 622 -17.94 -23.92 -19.31
N GLY A 623 -18.98 -24.40 -19.97
CA GLY A 623 -19.86 -23.58 -20.81
C GLY A 623 -20.56 -22.48 -20.00
N GLN A 624 -21.07 -22.80 -18.80
CA GLN A 624 -21.63 -21.79 -17.89
C GLN A 624 -20.60 -20.71 -17.56
N ALA A 625 -19.38 -21.09 -17.17
CA ALA A 625 -18.34 -20.13 -16.81
C ALA A 625 -17.93 -19.24 -17.99
N CYS A 626 -17.65 -19.81 -19.16
CA CYS A 626 -17.26 -19.06 -20.36
C CYS A 626 -18.33 -18.06 -20.81
N ALA A 627 -19.61 -18.39 -20.61
CA ALA A 627 -20.75 -17.52 -20.92
C ALA A 627 -21.10 -16.50 -19.80
N GLY A 628 -20.35 -16.47 -18.70
CA GLY A 628 -20.61 -15.57 -17.57
C GLY A 628 -21.81 -15.99 -16.72
N PHE A 629 -21.96 -17.28 -16.48
CA PHE A 629 -22.96 -17.91 -15.61
C PHE A 629 -24.40 -17.45 -15.89
N PRO A 630 -24.92 -17.67 -17.12
CA PRO A 630 -26.24 -17.18 -17.51
C PRO A 630 -27.37 -17.68 -16.60
N HIS A 631 -27.30 -18.93 -16.12
CA HIS A 631 -28.31 -19.48 -15.20
C HIS A 631 -28.20 -18.89 -13.78
N VAL A 632 -27.03 -18.37 -13.37
CA VAL A 632 -26.91 -17.64 -12.10
C VAL A 632 -27.49 -16.23 -12.26
N ILE A 633 -27.07 -15.51 -13.31
CA ILE A 633 -27.37 -14.09 -13.51
C ILE A 633 -28.80 -13.85 -14.00
N LYS A 634 -29.31 -14.69 -14.89
CA LYS A 634 -30.59 -14.50 -15.58
C LYS A 634 -31.72 -15.41 -15.08
N VAL A 635 -31.41 -16.41 -14.25
CA VAL A 635 -32.42 -17.39 -13.78
C VAL A 635 -32.47 -17.44 -12.25
N ALA A 636 -31.40 -17.88 -11.58
CA ALA A 636 -31.39 -18.08 -10.13
C ALA A 636 -31.56 -16.77 -9.34
N LEU A 637 -30.74 -15.74 -9.63
CA LEU A 637 -30.81 -14.46 -8.91
C LEU A 637 -32.13 -13.72 -9.13
N PRO A 638 -32.69 -13.64 -10.35
CA PRO A 638 -34.04 -13.10 -10.56
C PRO A 638 -35.11 -13.86 -9.79
N ALA A 639 -35.16 -15.19 -9.88
CA ALA A 639 -36.15 -16.01 -9.17
C ALA A 639 -36.07 -15.81 -7.63
N LEU A 640 -34.86 -15.78 -7.08
CA LEU A 640 -34.63 -15.51 -5.65
C LEU A 640 -35.15 -14.12 -5.23
N ARG A 641 -34.91 -13.09 -6.05
CA ARG A 641 -35.35 -11.72 -5.79
C ARG A 641 -36.86 -11.57 -5.93
N GLU A 642 -37.47 -12.18 -6.94
CA GLU A 642 -38.92 -12.20 -7.15
C GLU A 642 -39.63 -12.88 -5.97
N ALA A 643 -39.14 -14.04 -5.52
CA ALA A 643 -39.70 -14.73 -4.38
C ALA A 643 -39.60 -13.91 -3.08
N ARG A 644 -38.46 -13.27 -2.83
CA ARG A 644 -38.29 -12.36 -1.68
C ARG A 644 -39.19 -11.13 -1.77
N ALA A 645 -39.35 -10.54 -2.95
CA ALA A 645 -40.26 -9.41 -3.18
C ALA A 645 -41.72 -9.79 -2.93
N ALA A 646 -42.08 -11.05 -3.18
CA ALA A 646 -43.38 -11.63 -2.84
C ALA A 646 -43.50 -12.06 -1.36
N ALA A 647 -42.53 -11.70 -0.50
CA ALA A 647 -42.47 -12.07 0.92
C ALA A 647 -42.55 -13.59 1.17
N ILE A 648 -42.09 -14.40 0.21
CA ILE A 648 -41.96 -15.85 0.39
C ILE A 648 -40.82 -16.11 1.39
N ARG A 649 -41.03 -17.07 2.28
CA ARG A 649 -40.01 -17.50 3.26
C ARG A 649 -38.68 -17.81 2.55
N GLU A 650 -37.58 -17.44 3.19
CA GLU A 650 -36.24 -17.52 2.59
C GLU A 650 -35.86 -18.94 2.14
N ASP A 651 -36.21 -19.97 2.92
CA ASP A 651 -36.02 -21.37 2.53
C ASP A 651 -36.78 -21.71 1.24
N HIS A 652 -38.04 -21.33 1.13
CA HIS A 652 -38.84 -21.53 -0.08
C HIS A 652 -38.33 -20.69 -1.27
N ALA A 653 -37.85 -19.47 -1.04
CA ALA A 653 -37.29 -18.60 -2.08
C ALA A 653 -36.01 -19.21 -2.70
N ARG A 654 -35.14 -19.80 -1.86
CA ARG A 654 -33.95 -20.52 -2.33
C ARG A 654 -34.31 -21.80 -3.08
N VAL A 655 -35.35 -22.52 -2.65
CA VAL A 655 -35.87 -23.67 -3.40
C VAL A 655 -36.46 -23.23 -4.74
N ASP A 656 -37.16 -22.10 -4.83
CA ASP A 656 -37.66 -21.60 -6.11
C ASP A 656 -36.52 -21.25 -7.08
N ALA A 657 -35.46 -20.62 -6.57
CA ALA A 657 -34.25 -20.36 -7.36
C ALA A 657 -33.58 -21.66 -7.86
N LEU A 658 -33.51 -22.70 -7.02
CA LEU A 658 -33.03 -24.03 -7.42
C LEU A 658 -33.90 -24.64 -8.51
N LEU A 659 -35.22 -24.64 -8.32
CA LEU A 659 -36.19 -25.18 -9.30
C LEU A 659 -36.14 -24.39 -10.62
N ALA A 660 -35.89 -23.08 -10.57
CA ALA A 660 -35.77 -22.25 -11.76
C ALA A 660 -34.54 -22.67 -12.58
N VAL A 661 -33.42 -22.95 -11.91
CA VAL A 661 -32.22 -23.50 -12.58
C VAL A 661 -32.50 -24.91 -13.11
N MET A 662 -33.10 -25.79 -12.32
CA MET A 662 -33.44 -27.17 -12.74
C MET A 662 -34.35 -27.21 -13.97
N ALA A 663 -35.28 -26.25 -14.11
CA ALA A 663 -36.21 -26.15 -15.22
C ALA A 663 -35.53 -25.78 -16.56
N ALA A 664 -34.35 -25.17 -16.53
CA ALA A 664 -33.70 -24.59 -17.72
C ALA A 664 -32.31 -25.18 -18.01
N LEU A 665 -31.62 -25.72 -17.00
CA LEU A 665 -30.25 -26.19 -17.14
C LEU A 665 -30.20 -27.58 -17.81
N ASP A 666 -29.32 -27.74 -18.80
CA ASP A 666 -28.89 -29.05 -19.29
C ASP A 666 -27.90 -29.69 -18.30
N ASP A 667 -28.44 -30.19 -17.19
CA ASP A 667 -27.64 -30.67 -16.05
C ASP A 667 -26.86 -31.95 -16.41
N THR A 668 -25.53 -31.83 -16.48
CA THR A 668 -24.63 -32.94 -16.80
C THR A 668 -24.67 -34.07 -15.78
N CYS A 669 -25.03 -33.81 -14.52
CA CYS A 669 -25.17 -34.84 -13.50
C CYS A 669 -26.44 -35.69 -13.70
N VAL A 670 -27.52 -35.08 -14.19
CA VAL A 670 -28.76 -35.79 -14.58
C VAL A 670 -28.51 -36.57 -15.88
N LEU A 671 -27.94 -35.93 -16.90
CA LEU A 671 -27.62 -36.57 -18.18
C LEU A 671 -26.69 -37.78 -18.02
N ALA A 672 -25.66 -37.67 -17.17
CA ALA A 672 -24.73 -38.77 -16.91
C ALA A 672 -25.36 -39.98 -16.20
N ARG A 673 -26.51 -39.81 -15.52
CA ARG A 673 -27.17 -40.87 -14.75
C ARG A 673 -28.40 -41.44 -15.45
N GLY A 674 -29.29 -40.57 -15.95
CA GLY A 674 -30.58 -40.97 -16.52
C GLY A 674 -30.80 -40.50 -17.97
N GLY A 675 -29.80 -39.87 -18.59
CA GLY A 675 -29.87 -39.40 -19.98
C GLY A 675 -30.91 -38.31 -20.25
N ALA A 676 -31.13 -38.01 -21.53
CA ALA A 676 -32.00 -36.91 -21.97
C ALA A 676 -33.46 -37.06 -21.49
N LYS A 677 -33.95 -38.31 -21.34
CA LYS A 677 -35.31 -38.58 -20.86
C LYS A 677 -35.48 -38.16 -19.40
N ALA A 678 -34.52 -38.49 -18.53
CA ALA A 678 -34.56 -38.08 -17.14
C ALA A 678 -34.37 -36.56 -16.99
N LEU A 679 -33.52 -35.95 -17.83
CA LEU A 679 -33.37 -34.49 -17.87
C LEU A 679 -34.70 -33.80 -18.20
N HIS A 680 -35.44 -34.30 -19.20
CA HIS A 680 -36.75 -33.74 -19.55
C HIS A 680 -37.77 -33.86 -18.41
N VAL A 681 -37.76 -34.98 -17.67
CA VAL A 681 -38.62 -35.16 -16.48
C VAL A 681 -38.27 -34.14 -15.39
N VAL A 682 -36.97 -33.97 -15.10
CA VAL A 682 -36.49 -32.99 -14.12
C VAL A 682 -36.90 -31.57 -14.51
N GLN A 683 -36.67 -31.18 -15.77
CA GLN A 683 -36.98 -29.83 -16.25
C GLN A 683 -38.49 -29.54 -16.22
N THR A 684 -39.30 -30.48 -16.74
CA THR A 684 -40.75 -30.32 -16.80
C THR A 684 -41.38 -30.34 -15.41
N GLY A 685 -40.92 -31.24 -14.54
CA GLY A 685 -41.42 -31.31 -13.17
C GLY A 685 -41.03 -30.07 -12.36
N ALA A 686 -39.79 -29.57 -12.48
CA ALA A 686 -39.37 -28.33 -11.83
C ALA A 686 -40.20 -27.13 -12.34
N ALA A 687 -40.44 -27.03 -13.65
CA ALA A 687 -41.31 -26.00 -14.22
C ALA A 687 -42.75 -26.09 -13.69
N THR A 688 -43.28 -27.30 -13.53
CA THR A 688 -44.62 -27.54 -12.97
C THR A 688 -44.71 -27.08 -11.51
N VAL A 689 -43.71 -27.40 -10.68
CA VAL A 689 -43.68 -26.94 -9.28
C VAL A 689 -43.75 -25.42 -9.20
N ARG A 690 -43.00 -24.72 -10.05
CA ARG A 690 -42.98 -23.25 -10.09
C ARG A 690 -44.30 -22.67 -10.59
N ALA A 691 -44.88 -23.25 -11.65
CA ALA A 691 -46.17 -22.82 -12.19
C ALA A 691 -47.31 -22.92 -11.15
N GLU A 692 -47.23 -23.93 -10.27
CA GLU A 692 -48.18 -24.13 -9.18
C GLU A 692 -47.89 -23.25 -7.94
N GLY A 693 -46.96 -22.30 -8.01
CA GLY A 693 -46.63 -21.35 -6.93
C GLY A 693 -45.57 -21.85 -5.94
N GLY A 694 -44.77 -22.84 -6.34
CA GLY A 694 -43.64 -23.35 -5.55
C GLY A 694 -44.05 -23.94 -4.20
N LEU A 695 -43.12 -24.00 -3.25
CA LEU A 695 -43.40 -24.55 -1.92
C LEU A 695 -44.33 -23.70 -1.07
N ALA A 696 -44.63 -22.46 -1.48
CA ALA A 696 -45.56 -21.58 -0.80
C ALA A 696 -47.01 -22.11 -0.85
N THR A 697 -47.40 -22.79 -1.94
CA THR A 697 -48.78 -23.27 -2.12
C THR A 697 -48.94 -24.77 -1.82
N ALA A 698 -50.18 -25.20 -1.57
CA ALA A 698 -50.48 -26.62 -1.39
C ALA A 698 -50.34 -27.43 -2.69
N GLN A 699 -50.61 -26.81 -3.85
CA GLN A 699 -50.45 -27.43 -5.17
C GLN A 699 -48.97 -27.62 -5.51
N GLY A 700 -48.14 -26.58 -5.35
CA GLY A 700 -46.71 -26.67 -5.60
C GLY A 700 -46.01 -27.64 -4.66
N ARG A 701 -46.41 -27.75 -3.39
CA ARG A 701 -45.92 -28.83 -2.49
C ARG A 701 -46.29 -30.25 -2.95
N ARG A 702 -47.46 -30.42 -3.60
CA ARG A 702 -47.84 -31.72 -4.19
C ARG A 702 -47.00 -32.03 -5.43
N ALA A 703 -46.88 -31.07 -6.34
CA ALA A 703 -46.04 -31.19 -7.52
C ALA A 703 -44.57 -31.48 -7.15
N PHE A 704 -44.07 -30.86 -6.07
CA PHE A 704 -42.71 -31.07 -5.58
C PHE A 704 -42.49 -32.52 -5.15
N ARG A 705 -43.44 -33.11 -4.42
CA ARG A 705 -43.36 -34.53 -4.02
C ARG A 705 -43.38 -35.47 -5.22
N THR A 706 -44.17 -35.16 -6.25
CA THR A 706 -44.17 -35.93 -7.50
C THR A 706 -42.81 -35.84 -8.19
N LEU A 707 -42.27 -34.63 -8.36
CA LEU A 707 -40.93 -34.43 -8.93
C LEU A 707 -39.86 -35.19 -8.14
N GLU A 708 -39.88 -35.10 -6.81
CA GLU A 708 -38.94 -35.81 -5.94
C GLU A 708 -39.04 -37.35 -6.11
N GLN A 709 -40.26 -37.89 -6.14
CA GLN A 709 -40.48 -39.33 -6.37
C GLN A 709 -39.95 -39.79 -7.74
N ASP A 710 -40.23 -39.02 -8.79
CA ASP A 710 -39.76 -39.34 -10.14
C ASP A 710 -38.22 -39.33 -10.22
N MET A 711 -37.59 -38.35 -9.59
CA MET A 711 -36.12 -38.24 -9.57
C MET A 711 -35.46 -39.38 -8.79
N LEU A 712 -36.05 -39.80 -7.68
CA LEU A 712 -35.58 -40.94 -6.90
C LEU A 712 -35.75 -42.25 -7.68
N ALA A 713 -36.88 -42.44 -8.36
CA ALA A 713 -37.14 -43.62 -9.20
C ALA A 713 -36.19 -43.71 -10.40
N LEU A 714 -35.78 -42.57 -10.95
CA LEU A 714 -34.79 -42.48 -12.03
C LEU A 714 -33.34 -42.49 -11.53
N HIS A 715 -33.10 -42.50 -10.21
CA HIS A 715 -31.78 -42.41 -9.59
C HIS A 715 -30.96 -41.19 -10.09
N VAL A 716 -31.60 -40.05 -10.30
CA VAL A 716 -30.95 -38.83 -10.79
C VAL A 716 -30.86 -37.74 -9.73
N SER A 717 -29.75 -37.00 -9.76
CA SER A 717 -29.50 -35.88 -8.86
C SER A 717 -28.96 -34.68 -9.65
N PRO A 718 -29.60 -33.50 -9.58
CA PRO A 718 -29.26 -32.30 -10.34
C PRO A 718 -28.12 -31.52 -9.68
N GLY A 719 -26.95 -32.15 -9.60
CA GLY A 719 -25.77 -31.57 -8.96
C GLY A 719 -25.28 -30.28 -9.64
N GLY A 720 -25.46 -30.16 -10.97
CA GLY A 720 -25.12 -28.92 -11.67
C GLY A 720 -26.01 -27.76 -11.24
N ALA A 721 -27.31 -27.99 -11.03
CA ALA A 721 -28.22 -26.99 -10.51
C ALA A 721 -27.88 -26.58 -9.07
N ALA A 722 -27.46 -27.54 -8.23
CA ALA A 722 -26.99 -27.28 -6.87
C ALA A 722 -25.74 -26.37 -6.84
N ASP A 723 -24.72 -26.69 -7.66
CA ASP A 723 -23.50 -25.87 -7.76
C ASP A 723 -23.82 -24.43 -8.18
N LEU A 724 -24.78 -24.24 -9.11
CA LEU A 724 -25.20 -22.92 -9.56
C LEU A 724 -26.06 -22.18 -8.53
N LEU A 725 -26.84 -22.89 -7.70
CA LEU A 725 -27.52 -22.29 -6.56
C LEU A 725 -26.49 -21.74 -5.56
N ALA A 726 -25.47 -22.52 -5.21
CA ALA A 726 -24.39 -22.04 -4.34
C ALA A 726 -23.67 -20.81 -4.93
N ALA A 727 -23.41 -20.80 -6.24
CA ALA A 727 -22.87 -19.63 -6.94
C ALA A 727 -23.80 -18.40 -6.87
N ALA A 728 -25.11 -18.59 -7.00
CA ALA A 728 -26.10 -17.52 -6.83
C ALA A 728 -26.11 -16.97 -5.41
N LEU A 729 -26.14 -17.83 -4.39
CA LEU A 729 -26.09 -17.43 -2.99
C LEU A 729 -24.79 -16.68 -2.64
N PHE A 730 -23.65 -17.09 -3.20
CA PHE A 730 -22.39 -16.35 -3.04
C PHE A 730 -22.49 -14.93 -3.63
N LEU A 731 -22.95 -14.79 -4.88
CA LEU A 731 -23.06 -13.48 -5.53
C LEU A 731 -24.12 -12.58 -4.89
N ASP A 732 -25.20 -13.15 -4.37
CA ASP A 732 -26.27 -12.43 -3.67
C ASP A 732 -25.78 -11.79 -2.35
N ARG A 733 -24.82 -12.42 -1.68
CA ARG A 733 -24.21 -11.89 -0.44
C ARG A 733 -23.10 -10.86 -0.66
N LEU A 734 -22.67 -10.63 -1.90
CA LEU A 734 -21.72 -9.57 -2.20
C LEU A 734 -22.42 -8.20 -2.12
N PRO A 735 -21.78 -7.19 -1.50
CA PRO A 735 -22.37 -5.87 -1.42
C PRO A 735 -22.53 -5.30 -2.84
N ALA A 736 -23.76 -5.01 -3.25
CA ALA A 736 -23.99 -4.10 -4.35
C ALA A 736 -23.49 -2.72 -3.90
N ASN A 737 -22.61 -2.07 -4.66
CA ASN A 737 -22.31 -0.66 -4.40
C ASN A 737 -23.65 0.09 -4.42
N ALA A 738 -24.02 0.66 -3.27
CA ALA A 738 -25.17 1.55 -3.15
C ALA A 738 -24.84 2.87 -3.86
N HIS A 739 -25.07 2.91 -5.17
CA HIS A 739 -25.46 4.13 -5.87
C HIS A 739 -26.92 3.96 -6.27
N ALA A 740 -27.83 4.03 -5.28
CA ALA A 740 -29.28 4.20 -5.48
C ALA A 740 -30.07 4.43 -4.16
N ALA A 741 -29.42 4.89 -3.07
CA ALA A 741 -30.12 5.17 -1.80
C ALA A 741 -29.51 6.38 -1.09
N SER A 742 -29.65 7.56 -1.69
CA SER A 742 -29.48 8.84 -0.99
C SER A 742 -30.53 9.89 -1.37
N ASP A 743 -31.55 9.53 -2.16
CA ASP A 743 -32.54 10.49 -2.67
C ASP A 743 -33.94 10.37 -2.02
N THR A 744 -34.07 9.69 -0.89
CA THR A 744 -35.39 9.54 -0.21
C THR A 744 -35.39 9.76 1.30
N GLU A 745 -34.34 10.32 1.91
CA GLU A 745 -34.33 10.65 3.36
C GLU A 745 -33.94 12.10 3.69
N SER A 746 -34.14 13.04 2.77
CA SER A 746 -34.04 14.49 3.03
C SER A 746 -35.37 15.25 2.87
N ALA A 747 -36.50 14.55 2.75
CA ALA A 747 -37.82 15.18 2.55
C ALA A 747 -38.76 15.17 3.77
N HIS A 748 -38.36 14.63 4.93
CA HIS A 748 -39.22 14.62 6.12
C HIS A 748 -38.42 14.85 7.41
N GLN A 749 -38.01 16.09 7.67
CA GLN A 749 -37.84 16.64 9.03
C GLN A 749 -37.58 18.17 9.00
N GLU A 750 -38.48 18.93 8.37
CA GLU A 750 -38.64 20.36 8.64
C GLU A 750 -40.13 20.70 8.73
N THR A 751 -40.78 20.23 9.79
CA THR A 751 -42.01 20.82 10.33
C THR A 751 -42.12 20.45 11.79
N GLU A 752 -41.76 21.37 12.70
CA GLU A 752 -42.47 21.66 13.95
C GLU A 752 -41.64 22.57 14.88
N HIS A 753 -41.68 23.87 14.59
CA HIS A 753 -41.59 24.90 15.62
C HIS A 753 -42.77 25.86 15.45
N GLY A 754 -43.72 25.79 16.38
CA GLY A 754 -44.76 26.80 16.52
C GLY A 754 -46.01 26.31 17.26
N ALA A 755 -46.03 26.41 18.59
CA ALA A 755 -47.08 27.10 19.36
C ALA A 755 -47.00 26.75 20.87
N SER A 756 -47.13 27.81 21.68
CA SER A 756 -47.31 27.92 23.14
C SER A 756 -46.19 27.46 24.07
#